data_AF-A0A9D9D5C9-F1
#
_entry.id   AF-A0A9D9D5C9-F1
#
_cell.length_a   1.000
_cell.length_b   1.000
_cell.length_c   1.000
_cell.angle_alpha   90.00
_cell.angle_beta   90.00
_cell.angle_gamma   90.00
#
_symmetry.space_group_name_H-M   'P 1'
#
loop_
_entity.id
_entity.type
_entity.pdbx_description
1 polymer ?
#
loop_
_entity_poly.entity_id
_entity_poly.type
_entity_poly.pdbx_seq_one_letter_code
_entity_poly.pdbx_strand_id
1 'polypeptide(L)'
;MKKYLLIFITTCFLFHFSLFAREWHDVKIISYSNNRVILKYNEMYHKLAPRLNKSSEQVIVDTIYYYNPPISPDVYDEYLAGYQGTGSDPADTCINWFSLLAPGTVTKIMMQNVSSGTANFNMFAPAIDWDEGRYVFPDDPESNSLLPYSVPFFCEAKNPDEQFTNGEWTPIWNVFDIKANFGSGIYLEGDSLDFWVGYSLDKTGNPKIWQDGYYHDSDFEGACRSFSTLHAFCPNNYGCWYSIVNANDNNLWLSHIMQIEVEYEHLPPIISDVSRFSDTFASQKKVKAKIVEIEGETFTAELVYKTGINGQYQSVTMKDVGNNNFEATLNIEEGDTVYYYVEATDESDYTGYSNIMSIVNVVPPENAPLLVVNNNGGETYWEFLRGIVNIGQAYFFWDMNQHNGIDSTVINYSGFKALMVFGWGTDIIPITDVETQDVYGIKKFLDNGGSLLLSDMDYLFAWGLEGQEYFQQGDFAYDYLGIDRYESDPDDDNNVENGGSADNRMKGVNDDVISGDFSGSNYYGPIDYEMPDPDWANWGDFIVANSEAFDIFHGVSSNKSMAVRKEGENFKTVTFAFPIHLCSDPEKYSTLLYNTLLWFGAYQQDIDNEYRNVKDYKLNQNHPNPFNPSTKISYYIPSNSHVLLNVYDINGRLVRNLVNSYKESGCYIVVWNGKDNMDKPMSSGVYIYTMKIGNNVYSRKMLLIR
;
A
#
# COMPACT_ATOMS: atom_id res chain seq x y z
N MET A 1 -19.49 -0.38 -55.85
CA MET A 1 -20.03 -1.74 -55.58
C MET A 1 -19.54 -2.15 -54.20
N LYS A 2 -20.31 -1.90 -53.13
CA LYS A 2 -21.14 -2.89 -52.41
C LYS A 2 -20.47 -4.27 -52.23
N LYS A 3 -20.06 -4.61 -51.01
CA LYS A 3 -20.76 -5.60 -50.15
C LYS A 3 -20.07 -5.80 -48.78
N TYR A 4 -20.85 -5.46 -47.74
CA TYR A 4 -20.85 -5.87 -46.34
C TYR A 4 -20.30 -7.27 -45.99
N LEU A 5 -19.65 -7.39 -44.82
CA LEU A 5 -20.19 -8.21 -43.73
C LEU A 5 -19.76 -7.69 -42.35
N LEU A 6 -20.79 -7.39 -41.57
CA LEU A 6 -20.86 -6.99 -40.17
C LEU A 6 -20.52 -8.20 -39.28
N ILE A 7 -19.54 -8.10 -38.39
CA ILE A 7 -19.42 -8.95 -37.20
C ILE A 7 -19.13 -8.03 -36.00
N PHE A 8 -20.01 -8.16 -35.01
CA PHE A 8 -20.18 -7.42 -33.76
C PHE A 8 -18.91 -6.78 -33.14
N ILE A 9 -18.97 -5.45 -33.02
CA ILE A 9 -18.10 -4.64 -32.18
C ILE A 9 -18.71 -4.61 -30.78
N THR A 10 -18.06 -5.27 -29.81
CA THR A 10 -18.31 -5.11 -28.37
C THR A 10 -17.08 -4.45 -27.75
N THR A 11 -16.70 -3.29 -28.29
CA THR A 11 -15.56 -2.48 -27.83
C THR A 11 -15.86 -0.98 -27.88
N CYS A 12 -17.15 -0.61 -27.87
CA CYS A 12 -17.57 0.77 -27.71
C CYS A 12 -18.05 0.92 -26.27
N PHE A 13 -17.24 1.52 -25.39
CA PHE A 13 -17.64 2.36 -24.23
C PHE A 13 -16.45 2.73 -23.32
N LEU A 14 -15.20 2.36 -23.66
CA LEU A 14 -13.98 2.99 -23.12
C LEU A 14 -13.55 4.25 -23.91
N PHE A 15 -14.27 4.60 -24.98
CA PHE A 15 -14.01 5.76 -25.85
C PHE A 15 -15.13 6.83 -25.73
N HIS A 16 -15.52 7.15 -24.50
CA HIS A 16 -16.11 8.45 -24.18
C HIS A 16 -15.26 9.23 -23.17
N PHE A 17 -14.01 8.82 -22.95
CA PHE A 17 -12.97 9.74 -22.51
C PHE A 17 -12.79 10.76 -23.63
N SER A 18 -13.37 11.94 -23.44
CA SER A 18 -13.03 13.12 -24.23
C SER A 18 -11.51 13.29 -24.20
N LEU A 19 -10.94 13.71 -25.32
CA LEU A 19 -9.51 13.97 -25.59
C LEU A 19 -8.76 14.91 -24.60
N PHE A 20 -9.31 15.19 -23.41
CA PHE A 20 -8.80 16.15 -22.42
C PHE A 20 -8.84 15.62 -20.97
N ALA A 21 -9.39 14.45 -20.70
CA ALA A 21 -9.59 13.94 -19.34
C ALA A 21 -8.43 13.02 -18.91
N ARG A 22 -7.48 13.56 -18.14
CA ARG A 22 -6.48 12.75 -17.43
C ARG A 22 -7.12 12.21 -16.14
N GLU A 23 -6.90 10.92 -15.84
CA GLU A 23 -7.25 10.37 -14.54
C GLU A 23 -6.35 11.03 -13.47
N TRP A 24 -6.96 11.71 -12.48
CA TRP A 24 -6.21 12.38 -11.41
C TRP A 24 -5.80 11.34 -10.38
N HIS A 25 -4.76 10.57 -10.71
CA HIS A 25 -4.20 9.57 -9.80
C HIS A 25 -3.61 10.24 -8.55
N ASP A 26 -4.10 9.86 -7.35
CA ASP A 26 -3.50 10.18 -6.06
C ASP A 26 -3.20 11.67 -5.78
N VAL A 27 -4.13 12.55 -6.18
CA VAL A 27 -4.08 13.96 -5.78
C VAL A 27 -4.41 14.12 -4.30
N LYS A 28 -3.60 14.93 -3.61
CA LYS A 28 -3.86 15.36 -2.23
C LYS A 28 -3.86 16.88 -2.14
N ILE A 29 -5.01 17.48 -1.82
CA ILE A 29 -5.09 18.93 -1.57
C ILE A 29 -4.51 19.23 -0.18
N ILE A 30 -3.36 19.89 -0.15
CA ILE A 30 -2.65 20.27 1.08
C ILE A 30 -3.30 21.50 1.70
N SER A 31 -3.59 22.51 0.89
CA SER A 31 -4.24 23.73 1.36
C SER A 31 -5.03 24.43 0.27
N TYR A 32 -6.05 25.16 0.70
CA TYR A 32 -6.87 26.02 -0.16
C TYR A 32 -7.18 27.32 0.59
N SER A 33 -6.78 28.46 0.03
CA SER A 33 -7.11 29.78 0.57
C SER A 33 -7.00 30.86 -0.49
N ASN A 34 -7.89 31.86 -0.49
CA ASN A 34 -7.82 33.05 -1.36
C ASN A 34 -7.53 32.72 -2.85
N ASN A 35 -8.25 31.74 -3.41
CA ASN A 35 -8.04 31.22 -4.77
C ASN A 35 -6.61 30.71 -5.03
N ARG A 36 -5.96 30.14 -4.03
CA ARG A 36 -4.71 29.39 -4.19
C ARG A 36 -4.93 27.98 -3.71
N VAL A 37 -4.53 27.02 -4.55
CA VAL A 37 -4.52 25.60 -4.22
C VAL A 37 -3.06 25.16 -4.16
N ILE A 38 -2.69 24.52 -3.06
CA ILE A 38 -1.47 23.72 -3.01
C ILE A 38 -1.93 22.27 -2.94
N LEU A 39 -1.49 21.48 -3.92
CA LEU A 39 -1.77 20.05 -3.96
C LEU A 39 -0.47 19.28 -4.20
N LYS A 40 -0.50 18.01 -3.84
CA LYS A 40 0.50 17.02 -4.23
C LYS A 40 -0.11 16.11 -5.29
N TYR A 41 0.61 15.88 -6.38
CA TYR A 41 0.27 14.94 -7.44
C TYR A 41 1.54 14.13 -7.76
N ASN A 42 1.44 12.80 -7.70
CA ASN A 42 2.60 11.91 -7.59
C ASN A 42 3.51 12.36 -6.43
N GLU A 43 4.76 12.73 -6.72
CA GLU A 43 5.73 13.29 -5.78
C GLU A 43 5.95 14.80 -5.94
N MET A 44 5.15 15.46 -6.79
CA MET A 44 5.27 16.88 -7.08
C MET A 44 4.27 17.71 -6.29
N TYR A 45 4.72 18.88 -5.85
CA TYR A 45 3.85 19.94 -5.38
C TYR A 45 3.47 20.84 -6.55
N HIS A 46 2.17 21.09 -6.66
CA HIS A 46 1.59 22.07 -7.57
C HIS A 46 1.07 23.24 -6.76
N LYS A 47 1.43 24.45 -7.17
CA LYS A 47 0.98 25.68 -6.53
C LYS A 47 0.21 26.50 -7.54
N LEU A 48 -1.10 26.31 -7.51
CA LEU A 48 -2.03 26.89 -8.44
C LEU A 48 -2.53 28.25 -7.95
N ALA A 49 -2.57 29.23 -8.84
CA ALA A 49 -3.15 30.53 -8.59
C ALA A 49 -3.71 31.14 -9.88
N PRO A 50 -4.97 31.62 -9.90
CA PRO A 50 -5.48 32.43 -10.99
C PRO A 50 -4.66 33.70 -11.15
N ARG A 51 -4.33 34.02 -12.40
CA ARG A 51 -3.71 35.29 -12.79
C ARG A 51 -4.33 35.80 -14.07
N LEU A 52 -4.21 37.10 -14.32
CA LEU A 52 -4.51 37.67 -15.62
C LEU A 52 -3.26 37.58 -16.50
N ASN A 53 -3.41 37.01 -17.69
CA ASN A 53 -2.37 37.01 -18.71
C ASN A 53 -2.23 38.43 -19.34
N LYS A 54 -1.29 38.61 -20.28
CA LYS A 54 -1.05 39.90 -20.94
C LYS A 54 -2.26 40.42 -21.75
N SER A 55 -3.16 39.53 -22.15
CA SER A 55 -4.41 39.83 -22.87
C SER A 55 -5.58 40.16 -21.93
N SER A 56 -5.36 40.16 -20.61
CA SER A 56 -6.41 40.31 -19.59
C SER A 56 -7.40 39.15 -19.53
N GLU A 57 -7.02 37.98 -20.02
CA GLU A 57 -7.77 36.73 -19.81
C GLU A 57 -7.26 36.04 -18.55
N GLN A 58 -8.16 35.40 -17.82
CA GLN A 58 -7.79 34.60 -16.65
C GLN A 58 -7.12 33.31 -17.11
N VAL A 59 -6.00 32.98 -16.48
CA VAL A 59 -5.27 31.72 -16.63
C VAL A 59 -4.91 31.20 -15.25
N ILE A 60 -4.77 29.88 -15.11
CA ILE A 60 -4.22 29.30 -13.88
C ILE A 60 -2.71 29.15 -14.04
N VAL A 61 -1.97 29.83 -13.17
CA VAL A 61 -0.52 29.65 -13.10
C VAL A 61 -0.20 28.59 -12.08
N ASP A 62 0.54 27.58 -12.51
CA ASP A 62 1.05 26.51 -11.69
C ASP A 62 2.57 26.62 -11.55
N THR A 63 3.05 26.53 -10.32
CA THR A 63 4.48 26.36 -10.04
C THR A 63 4.70 24.95 -9.53
N ILE A 64 5.44 24.14 -10.30
CA ILE A 64 5.63 22.70 -10.04
C ILE A 64 7.04 22.44 -9.52
N TYR A 65 7.15 21.72 -8.40
CA TYR A 65 8.40 21.46 -7.70
C TYR A 65 8.37 20.20 -6.82
N TYR A 66 9.53 19.71 -6.40
CA TYR A 66 9.70 18.44 -5.66
C TYR A 66 10.11 18.59 -4.19
N TYR A 67 10.39 19.81 -3.74
CA TYR A 67 11.08 20.04 -2.47
C TYR A 67 10.17 20.63 -1.40
N ASN A 68 10.53 20.38 -0.14
CA ASN A 68 10.00 21.15 0.98
C ASN A 68 10.83 22.43 1.17
N PRO A 69 10.20 23.59 1.42
CA PRO A 69 10.90 24.82 1.76
C PRO A 69 11.88 24.63 2.94
N PRO A 70 13.15 25.05 2.82
CA PRO A 70 14.08 25.10 3.94
C PRO A 70 13.57 26.08 5.02
N ILE A 71 13.82 25.75 6.28
CA ILE A 71 13.37 26.55 7.43
C ILE A 71 14.43 27.54 7.95
N SER A 72 15.66 27.48 7.45
CA SER A 72 16.74 28.42 7.80
C SER A 72 17.84 28.45 6.73
N PRO A 73 18.70 29.49 6.69
CA PRO A 73 19.85 29.56 5.79
C PRO A 73 20.83 28.38 5.95
N ASP A 74 21.15 27.98 7.18
CA ASP A 74 22.05 26.85 7.45
C ASP A 74 21.47 25.53 6.87
N VAL A 75 20.15 25.33 7.05
CA VAL A 75 19.44 24.20 6.46
C VAL A 75 19.42 24.32 4.94
N TYR A 76 19.32 25.51 4.34
CA TYR A 76 19.34 25.69 2.89
C TYR A 76 20.70 25.34 2.26
N ASP A 77 21.80 25.70 2.90
CA ASP A 77 23.15 25.32 2.45
C ASP A 77 23.37 23.81 2.55
N GLU A 78 22.95 23.20 3.66
CA GLU A 78 22.97 21.75 3.83
C GLU A 78 22.01 21.05 2.85
N TYR A 79 20.84 21.63 2.61
CA TYR A 79 19.81 21.13 1.70
C TYR A 79 20.33 21.10 0.26
N LEU A 80 21.00 22.15 -0.20
CA LEU A 80 21.64 22.16 -1.52
C LEU A 80 22.83 21.20 -1.58
N ALA A 81 23.69 21.17 -0.54
CA ALA A 81 24.86 20.30 -0.49
C ALA A 81 24.54 18.81 -0.36
N GLY A 82 23.41 18.47 0.27
CA GLY A 82 22.95 17.08 0.51
C GLY A 82 22.14 16.50 -0.65
N TYR A 83 21.51 17.34 -1.49
CA TYR A 83 20.61 16.86 -2.55
C TYR A 83 21.31 16.45 -3.85
N GLN A 84 22.61 16.69 -4.03
CA GLN A 84 23.45 16.06 -5.04
C GLN A 84 24.93 16.24 -4.66
N GLY A 85 25.73 15.18 -4.73
CA GLY A 85 27.15 15.37 -5.03
C GLY A 85 27.37 15.16 -6.53
N THR A 86 28.30 15.88 -7.13
CA THR A 86 28.78 15.56 -8.47
C THR A 86 29.46 14.20 -8.44
N GLY A 87 29.26 13.38 -9.48
CA GLY A 87 30.21 12.31 -9.73
C GLY A 87 31.59 12.94 -9.94
N SER A 88 32.65 12.15 -9.88
CA SER A 88 34.00 12.64 -10.19
C SER A 88 34.21 12.96 -11.69
N ASP A 89 33.15 13.07 -12.49
CA ASP A 89 33.20 13.24 -13.94
C ASP A 89 32.79 14.67 -14.37
N PRO A 90 33.67 15.45 -15.02
CA PRO A 90 33.41 16.84 -15.40
C PRO A 90 32.35 17.07 -16.51
N ALA A 91 31.48 16.09 -16.81
CA ALA A 91 30.47 16.13 -17.88
C ALA A 91 29.04 15.76 -17.39
N ASP A 92 28.71 16.08 -16.14
CA ASP A 92 27.45 15.66 -15.53
C ASP A 92 26.23 16.34 -16.19
N THR A 93 25.33 15.49 -16.72
CA THR A 93 23.98 15.82 -17.19
C THR A 93 22.98 15.58 -16.05
N CYS A 94 22.02 16.48 -15.86
CA CYS A 94 20.91 16.30 -14.92
C CYS A 94 19.58 16.38 -15.65
N ILE A 95 18.61 15.56 -15.22
CA ILE A 95 17.28 15.49 -15.82
C ILE A 95 16.23 15.45 -14.71
N ASN A 96 15.19 16.26 -14.84
CA ASN A 96 14.05 16.32 -13.94
C ASN A 96 12.80 15.90 -14.72
N TRP A 97 12.02 15.00 -14.15
CA TRP A 97 10.67 14.70 -14.64
C TRP A 97 9.74 15.82 -14.20
N PHE A 98 8.68 16.12 -14.95
CA PHE A 98 7.53 16.87 -14.47
C PHE A 98 6.26 16.27 -15.07
N SER A 99 5.16 16.30 -14.29
CA SER A 99 3.82 15.95 -14.77
C SER A 99 2.90 17.16 -14.67
N LEU A 100 2.11 17.39 -15.70
CA LEU A 100 1.09 18.45 -15.75
C LEU A 100 -0.27 17.90 -15.33
N LEU A 101 -1.11 18.77 -14.74
CA LEU A 101 -2.48 18.42 -14.36
C LEU A 101 -3.44 18.33 -15.56
N ALA A 102 -3.20 19.14 -16.59
CA ALA A 102 -3.97 19.20 -17.83
C ALA A 102 -3.07 19.71 -18.97
N PRO A 103 -3.52 19.69 -20.24
CA PRO A 103 -2.82 20.37 -21.32
C PRO A 103 -2.54 21.83 -20.96
N GLY A 104 -1.31 22.28 -21.20
CA GLY A 104 -0.84 23.55 -20.68
C GLY A 104 0.44 24.01 -21.34
N THR A 105 0.79 25.26 -21.09
CA THR A 105 1.98 25.88 -21.67
C THR A 105 3.06 26.06 -20.62
N VAL A 106 4.20 25.41 -20.78
CA VAL A 106 5.39 25.67 -19.96
C VAL A 106 5.96 27.04 -20.35
N THR A 107 6.03 27.94 -19.37
CA THR A 107 6.37 29.35 -19.61
C THR A 107 7.73 29.72 -19.03
N LYS A 108 8.18 29.06 -17.97
CA LYS A 108 9.47 29.32 -17.32
C LYS A 108 10.11 28.04 -16.80
N ILE A 109 11.44 28.01 -16.87
CA ILE A 109 12.28 27.10 -16.10
C ILE A 109 13.01 27.95 -15.07
N MET A 110 13.01 27.52 -13.82
CA MET A 110 13.61 28.25 -12.71
C MET A 110 14.61 27.35 -11.99
N MET A 111 15.80 27.89 -11.73
CA MET A 111 16.89 27.15 -11.11
C MET A 111 17.54 27.96 -9.99
N GLN A 112 17.92 27.28 -8.92
CA GLN A 112 18.82 27.79 -7.88
C GLN A 112 20.12 26.97 -7.88
N ASN A 113 21.23 27.63 -7.56
CA ASN A 113 22.58 27.08 -7.62
C ASN A 113 23.52 27.86 -6.70
N VAL A 114 24.49 27.15 -6.14
CA VAL A 114 25.51 27.71 -5.22
C VAL A 114 26.71 28.35 -5.95
N SER A 115 26.84 28.14 -7.26
CA SER A 115 27.97 28.64 -8.08
C SER A 115 27.49 29.15 -9.43
N SER A 116 28.02 30.29 -9.92
CA SER A 116 27.62 30.87 -11.20
C SER A 116 28.13 30.07 -12.41
N GLY A 117 27.34 29.98 -13.48
CA GLY A 117 27.78 29.37 -14.74
C GLY A 117 26.70 29.36 -15.84
N THR A 118 26.93 28.64 -16.94
CA THR A 118 25.93 28.43 -18.00
C THR A 118 25.38 27.00 -17.97
N ALA A 119 24.06 26.83 -17.92
CA ALA A 119 23.36 25.57 -18.09
C ALA A 119 22.75 25.49 -19.51
N ASN A 120 22.85 24.34 -20.17
CA ASN A 120 22.25 24.10 -21.49
C ASN A 120 20.96 23.29 -21.36
N PHE A 121 19.80 23.93 -21.42
CA PHE A 121 18.50 23.28 -21.24
C PHE A 121 17.98 22.59 -22.51
N ASN A 122 17.34 21.44 -22.32
CA ASN A 122 16.53 20.71 -23.29
C ASN A 122 15.26 20.20 -22.61
N MET A 123 14.23 19.95 -23.42
CA MET A 123 12.97 19.40 -22.94
C MET A 123 12.54 18.26 -23.85
N PHE A 124 12.01 17.18 -23.28
CA PHE A 124 11.64 15.98 -24.03
C PHE A 124 10.29 15.43 -23.58
N ALA A 125 9.49 14.93 -24.51
CA ALA A 125 8.25 14.21 -24.20
C ALA A 125 7.96 13.11 -25.25
N PRO A 126 7.19 12.06 -24.89
CA PRO A 126 6.68 11.77 -23.55
C PRO A 126 7.78 11.26 -22.61
N ALA A 127 7.58 11.38 -21.30
CA ALA A 127 8.47 10.80 -20.28
C ALA A 127 8.03 9.39 -19.82
N ILE A 128 6.79 9.01 -20.09
CA ILE A 128 6.22 7.70 -19.76
C ILE A 128 5.54 7.14 -21.02
N ASP A 129 5.81 5.87 -21.32
CA ASP A 129 5.02 5.06 -22.23
C ASP A 129 4.00 4.27 -21.39
N TRP A 130 2.73 4.68 -21.50
CA TRP A 130 1.63 4.07 -20.77
C TRP A 130 1.20 2.72 -21.34
N ASP A 131 1.48 2.44 -22.62
CA ASP A 131 1.19 1.15 -23.24
C ASP A 131 2.17 0.07 -22.75
N GLU A 132 3.44 0.45 -22.57
CA GLU A 132 4.50 -0.46 -22.08
C GLU A 132 4.75 -0.37 -20.57
N GLY A 133 4.18 0.62 -19.87
CA GLY A 133 4.33 0.81 -18.43
C GLY A 133 5.77 1.14 -18.00
N ARG A 134 6.51 1.87 -18.83
CA ARG A 134 7.92 2.23 -18.58
C ARG A 134 8.21 3.71 -18.83
N TYR A 135 9.32 4.18 -18.29
CA TYR A 135 9.85 5.50 -18.62
C TYR A 135 10.44 5.53 -20.04
N VAL A 136 10.32 6.69 -20.69
CA VAL A 136 10.86 7.00 -22.02
C VAL A 136 11.88 8.12 -21.86
N PHE A 137 13.15 7.85 -22.09
CA PHE A 137 14.26 8.77 -21.83
C PHE A 137 14.66 9.59 -23.07
N PRO A 138 15.42 10.69 -22.92
CA PRO A 138 15.81 11.56 -24.04
C PRO A 138 16.48 10.87 -25.24
N ASP A 139 17.22 9.78 -24.99
CA ASP A 139 17.90 9.00 -26.02
C ASP A 139 17.01 7.88 -26.63
N ASP A 140 15.80 7.68 -26.12
CA ASP A 140 14.85 6.70 -26.66
C ASP A 140 14.24 7.17 -27.99
N PRO A 141 13.98 6.25 -28.95
CA PRO A 141 13.42 6.61 -30.26
C PRO A 141 12.03 7.27 -30.20
N GLU A 142 11.28 7.05 -29.13
CA GLU A 142 9.92 7.56 -28.91
C GLU A 142 9.91 8.96 -28.28
N SER A 143 11.02 9.36 -27.65
CA SER A 143 11.19 10.68 -27.05
C SER A 143 11.45 11.74 -28.11
N ASN A 144 10.72 12.85 -28.04
CA ASN A 144 10.87 13.99 -28.94
C ASN A 144 11.41 15.21 -28.20
N SER A 145 12.42 15.87 -28.77
CA SER A 145 12.87 17.17 -28.29
C SER A 145 11.81 18.23 -28.56
N LEU A 146 11.36 18.88 -27.49
CA LEU A 146 10.38 19.96 -27.53
C LEU A 146 11.02 21.32 -27.82
N LEU A 147 12.32 21.46 -27.55
CA LEU A 147 13.10 22.64 -27.93
C LEU A 147 13.77 22.42 -29.30
N PRO A 148 13.89 23.46 -30.15
CA PRO A 148 14.52 23.35 -31.46
C PRO A 148 16.04 23.12 -31.38
N TYR A 149 16.68 23.48 -30.27
CA TYR A 149 18.09 23.27 -29.97
C TYR A 149 18.35 23.44 -28.46
N SER A 150 19.46 22.89 -27.97
CA SER A 150 19.98 23.12 -26.62
C SER A 150 20.15 24.61 -26.32
N VAL A 151 19.54 25.11 -25.25
CA VAL A 151 19.51 26.55 -24.96
C VAL A 151 20.49 26.91 -23.83
N PRO A 152 21.55 27.68 -24.12
CA PRO A 152 22.46 28.15 -23.08
C PRO A 152 21.79 29.26 -22.24
N PHE A 153 21.79 29.08 -20.92
CA PHE A 153 21.28 30.06 -19.97
C PHE A 153 22.29 30.29 -18.84
N PHE A 154 22.63 31.54 -18.57
CA PHE A 154 23.55 31.90 -17.49
C PHE A 154 22.80 31.98 -16.15
N CYS A 155 23.19 31.16 -15.19
CA CYS A 155 22.68 31.14 -13.82
C CYS A 155 23.69 31.81 -12.90
N GLU A 156 23.27 32.84 -12.16
CA GLU A 156 24.08 33.45 -11.11
C GLU A 156 24.00 32.64 -9.82
N ALA A 157 25.11 32.51 -9.10
CA ALA A 157 25.12 32.00 -7.74
C ALA A 157 24.16 32.81 -6.86
N LYS A 158 23.32 32.14 -6.08
CA LYS A 158 22.38 32.79 -5.16
C LYS A 158 22.89 32.73 -3.72
N ASN A 159 22.92 33.88 -3.05
CA ASN A 159 23.32 33.98 -1.66
C ASN A 159 22.22 33.38 -0.76
N PRO A 160 22.53 32.39 0.10
CA PRO A 160 21.61 31.78 1.06
C PRO A 160 20.87 32.80 1.92
N ASP A 161 21.58 33.79 2.47
CA ASP A 161 20.99 34.81 3.34
C ASP A 161 19.93 35.66 2.61
N GLU A 162 20.09 35.87 1.31
CA GLU A 162 19.14 36.62 0.48
C GLU A 162 17.88 35.80 0.14
N GLN A 163 17.90 34.48 0.38
CA GLN A 163 16.75 33.61 0.17
C GLN A 163 15.76 33.66 1.34
N PHE A 164 16.06 34.39 2.40
CA PHE A 164 15.21 34.48 3.59
C PHE A 164 14.86 35.93 3.92
N THR A 165 13.56 36.21 4.09
CA THR A 165 13.06 37.51 4.55
C THR A 165 12.27 37.31 5.83
N ASN A 166 12.66 38.00 6.91
CA ASN A 166 12.05 37.87 8.24
C ASN A 166 12.02 36.42 8.79
N GLY A 167 13.01 35.59 8.42
CA GLY A 167 13.06 34.19 8.83
C GLY A 167 12.17 33.24 8.02
N GLU A 168 11.46 33.76 7.00
CA GLU A 168 10.70 32.94 6.05
C GLU A 168 11.46 32.80 4.73
N TRP A 169 11.38 31.63 4.11
CA TRP A 169 12.02 31.37 2.83
C TRP A 169 11.29 32.11 1.69
N THR A 170 12.00 33.05 1.07
CA THR A 170 11.56 33.89 -0.05
C THR A 170 12.54 33.73 -1.21
N PRO A 171 12.46 32.62 -1.96
CA PRO A 171 13.50 32.25 -2.91
C PRO A 171 13.58 33.21 -4.11
N ILE A 172 14.80 33.57 -4.45
CA ILE A 172 15.20 34.29 -5.65
C ILE A 172 15.69 33.25 -6.67
N TRP A 173 15.04 33.21 -7.83
CA TRP A 173 15.32 32.22 -8.88
C TRP A 173 16.15 32.81 -10.01
N ASN A 174 17.03 31.99 -10.61
CA ASN A 174 17.44 32.23 -12.00
C ASN A 174 16.30 31.78 -12.89
N VAL A 175 15.68 32.72 -13.61
CA VAL A 175 14.46 32.47 -14.40
C VAL A 175 14.80 32.47 -15.87
N PHE A 176 14.71 31.30 -16.51
CA PHE A 176 14.68 31.21 -17.96
C PHE A 176 13.23 31.36 -18.45
N ASP A 177 12.92 32.53 -18.99
CA ASP A 177 11.61 32.85 -19.55
C ASP A 177 11.48 32.29 -20.98
N ILE A 178 10.77 31.18 -21.13
CA ILE A 178 10.57 30.50 -22.41
C ILE A 178 9.78 31.39 -23.35
N LYS A 179 8.74 32.08 -22.87
CA LYS A 179 7.93 32.99 -23.69
C LYS A 179 8.77 34.13 -24.26
N ALA A 180 9.67 34.70 -23.48
CA ALA A 180 10.57 35.75 -23.94
C ALA A 180 11.53 35.27 -25.05
N ASN A 181 11.96 34.00 -25.00
CA ASN A 181 12.92 33.45 -25.94
C ASN A 181 12.28 32.81 -27.19
N PHE A 182 11.11 32.19 -27.05
CA PHE A 182 10.45 31.37 -28.09
C PHE A 182 9.05 31.87 -28.49
N GLY A 183 8.54 32.93 -27.85
CA GLY A 183 7.23 33.52 -28.15
C GLY A 183 6.12 32.99 -27.24
N SER A 184 5.43 31.92 -27.64
CA SER A 184 4.23 31.42 -26.96
C SER A 184 4.51 30.56 -25.71
N GLY A 185 5.74 30.07 -25.52
CA GLY A 185 6.04 29.00 -24.57
C GLY A 185 6.02 27.63 -25.25
N ILE A 186 6.15 26.55 -24.48
CA ILE A 186 6.05 25.16 -24.99
C ILE A 186 4.71 24.59 -24.55
N TYR A 187 3.79 24.42 -25.49
CA TYR A 187 2.50 23.79 -25.25
C TYR A 187 2.65 22.27 -25.23
N LEU A 188 2.08 21.65 -24.20
CA LEU A 188 2.05 20.20 -24.01
C LEU A 188 0.60 19.74 -24.08
N GLU A 189 0.34 18.82 -25.01
CA GLU A 189 -0.96 18.17 -25.19
C GLU A 189 -1.09 16.91 -24.33
N GLY A 190 -2.28 16.29 -24.32
CA GLY A 190 -2.63 15.21 -23.40
C GLY A 190 -1.64 14.03 -23.37
N ASP A 191 -1.09 13.69 -24.53
CA ASP A 191 -0.17 12.55 -24.71
C ASP A 191 1.25 12.88 -24.20
N SER A 192 1.53 14.15 -23.89
CA SER A 192 2.84 14.69 -23.49
C SER A 192 2.82 15.39 -22.13
N LEU A 193 1.83 15.07 -21.28
CA LEU A 193 1.71 15.69 -19.96
C LEU A 193 2.81 15.28 -18.99
N ASP A 194 3.51 14.19 -19.27
CA ASP A 194 4.75 13.80 -18.60
C ASP A 194 5.92 14.13 -19.50
N PHE A 195 6.86 14.95 -19.01
CA PHE A 195 7.99 15.39 -19.81
C PHE A 195 9.25 15.55 -18.96
N TRP A 196 10.40 15.47 -19.62
CA TRP A 196 11.71 15.68 -19.01
C TRP A 196 12.20 17.10 -19.28
N VAL A 197 12.82 17.72 -18.26
CA VAL A 197 13.69 18.88 -18.41
C VAL A 197 15.12 18.43 -18.12
N GLY A 198 15.90 18.30 -19.19
CA GLY A 198 17.30 17.93 -19.11
C GLY A 198 18.20 19.15 -19.24
N TYR A 199 19.36 19.13 -18.59
CA TYR A 199 20.39 20.12 -18.85
C TYR A 199 21.81 19.57 -18.67
N SER A 200 22.74 20.14 -19.44
CA SER A 200 24.18 19.90 -19.30
C SER A 200 24.86 21.10 -18.65
N LEU A 201 25.82 20.81 -17.77
CA LEU A 201 26.71 21.79 -17.14
C LEU A 201 28.01 22.03 -17.93
N ASP A 202 28.24 21.27 -19.01
CA ASP A 202 29.34 21.48 -19.95
C ASP A 202 28.97 22.49 -21.06
N LYS A 203 29.97 23.00 -21.79
CA LYS A 203 29.76 23.99 -22.88
C LYS A 203 29.38 23.34 -24.23
N THR A 204 29.20 22.01 -24.31
CA THR A 204 29.36 21.29 -25.57
C THR A 204 28.37 20.16 -25.88
N GLY A 205 27.44 19.80 -24.99
CA GLY A 205 26.57 18.63 -25.20
C GLY A 205 25.06 18.84 -25.03
N ASN A 206 24.29 17.95 -25.67
CA ASN A 206 22.91 17.64 -25.29
C ASN A 206 22.93 16.75 -24.03
N PRO A 207 21.94 16.84 -23.13
CA PRO A 207 21.83 15.94 -21.99
C PRO A 207 21.68 14.50 -22.49
N LYS A 208 22.46 13.57 -21.94
CA LYS A 208 22.40 12.13 -22.22
C LYS A 208 22.18 11.35 -20.94
N ILE A 209 21.36 10.31 -21.01
CA ILE A 209 21.26 9.30 -19.95
C ILE A 209 21.99 8.06 -20.46
N TRP A 210 23.03 7.64 -19.75
CA TRP A 210 23.64 6.34 -20.03
C TRP A 210 22.81 5.27 -19.34
N GLN A 211 22.07 4.49 -20.15
CA GLN A 211 21.34 3.30 -19.72
C GLN A 211 21.91 2.07 -20.43
N ASP A 212 22.63 1.23 -19.68
CA ASP A 212 23.40 0.09 -20.18
C ASP A 212 22.57 -1.21 -20.36
N GLY A 213 21.32 -1.08 -20.82
CA GLY A 213 20.61 -2.13 -21.54
C GLY A 213 20.31 -3.45 -20.80
N TYR A 214 20.45 -3.50 -19.48
CA TYR A 214 20.00 -4.59 -18.60
C TYR A 214 19.31 -4.02 -17.37
N TYR A 215 18.33 -4.77 -16.85
CA TYR A 215 17.70 -4.49 -15.55
C TYR A 215 18.78 -4.58 -14.48
N HIS A 216 19.19 -3.45 -13.92
CA HIS A 216 20.16 -3.41 -12.83
C HIS A 216 19.47 -3.78 -11.52
N ASP A 217 20.06 -4.73 -10.80
CA ASP A 217 19.76 -5.05 -9.40
C ASP A 217 20.17 -3.86 -8.52
N SER A 218 19.39 -3.59 -7.49
CA SER A 218 19.31 -2.35 -6.68
C SER A 218 20.57 -1.87 -5.95
N ASP A 219 21.71 -2.54 -6.08
CA ASP A 219 22.78 -2.42 -5.07
C ASP A 219 24.05 -1.67 -5.55
N PHE A 220 24.13 -1.19 -6.80
CA PHE A 220 25.30 -0.42 -7.30
C PHE A 220 24.97 0.70 -8.29
N GLU A 221 24.01 1.59 -7.95
CA GLU A 221 23.77 2.85 -8.66
C GLU A 221 24.84 3.92 -8.36
N GLY A 222 26.01 3.80 -8.98
CA GLY A 222 27.13 4.72 -8.75
C GLY A 222 27.84 5.11 -10.04
N ALA A 223 27.31 6.12 -10.76
CA ALA A 223 28.10 7.13 -11.50
C ALA A 223 27.26 8.12 -12.34
N CYS A 224 25.97 7.87 -12.61
CA CYS A 224 25.09 8.85 -13.26
C CYS A 224 24.06 9.38 -12.25
N ARG A 225 24.34 10.53 -11.63
CA ARG A 225 23.45 11.16 -10.63
C ARG A 225 22.38 12.05 -11.27
N SER A 226 21.72 11.57 -12.34
CA SER A 226 20.48 12.14 -12.84
C SER A 226 19.27 11.38 -12.26
N PHE A 227 19.09 11.57 -10.94
CA PHE A 227 17.91 11.20 -10.16
C PHE A 227 17.65 12.25 -9.09
N SER A 228 17.91 13.53 -9.38
CA SER A 228 17.66 14.63 -8.45
C SER A 228 16.15 14.92 -8.40
N THR A 229 15.37 14.47 -7.41
CA THR A 229 15.71 13.78 -6.15
C THR A 229 14.56 12.91 -5.69
N LEU A 230 14.73 11.60 -5.76
CA LEU A 230 13.93 10.62 -5.03
C LEU A 230 14.90 9.75 -4.24
N HIS A 231 15.21 10.16 -3.01
CA HIS A 231 15.56 9.22 -1.95
C HIS A 231 15.06 9.80 -0.62
N ALA A 232 13.86 9.37 -0.24
CA ALA A 232 13.53 9.09 1.15
C ALA A 232 12.76 7.78 1.17
N PHE A 233 13.49 6.67 1.16
CA PHE A 233 12.97 5.42 1.72
C PHE A 233 13.57 5.30 3.12
N CYS A 234 12.81 5.69 4.13
CA CYS A 234 13.06 5.29 5.51
C CYS A 234 11.73 4.89 6.15
N PRO A 235 11.32 3.61 6.03
CA PRO A 235 10.50 2.99 7.04
C PRO A 235 11.41 2.74 8.26
N ASN A 236 10.99 3.23 9.43
CA ASN A 236 11.48 2.92 10.79
C ASN A 236 12.46 3.93 11.44
N ASN A 237 11.85 4.96 12.05
CA ASN A 237 12.11 5.52 13.39
C ASN A 237 13.46 6.06 13.88
N TYR A 238 14.44 6.41 13.03
CA TYR A 238 15.46 7.39 13.44
C TYR A 238 15.79 8.35 12.27
N GLY A 239 15.71 9.66 12.53
CA GLY A 239 15.58 10.72 11.51
C GLY A 239 16.59 10.71 10.34
N CYS A 240 16.11 11.09 9.16
CA CYS A 240 16.93 11.19 7.95
C CYS A 240 17.90 12.37 8.03
N TRP A 241 19.17 12.10 8.29
CA TRP A 241 20.29 13.00 8.03
C TRP A 241 21.23 12.29 7.07
N TYR A 242 21.48 12.83 5.87
CA TYR A 242 22.43 12.22 4.93
C TYR A 242 23.51 13.17 4.43
N SER A 243 24.68 12.56 4.24
CA SER A 243 26.03 13.08 4.32
C SER A 243 26.63 13.57 2.99
N ILE A 244 27.52 14.56 3.13
CA ILE A 244 28.37 15.17 2.10
C ILE A 244 29.48 14.20 1.64
N VAL A 245 29.76 14.16 0.33
CA VAL A 245 31.07 13.73 -0.20
C VAL A 245 31.68 14.87 -0.99
N ASN A 246 32.84 15.31 -0.52
CA ASN A 246 33.60 16.45 -1.04
C ASN A 246 34.40 16.04 -2.29
N ALA A 247 34.03 16.54 -3.46
CA ALA A 247 34.86 16.44 -4.66
C ALA A 247 35.70 17.73 -4.78
N ASN A 248 37.00 17.61 -4.44
CA ASN A 248 37.97 18.65 -4.67
C ASN A 248 38.19 18.86 -6.17
N ASP A 249 37.40 19.71 -6.83
CA ASP A 249 37.81 20.37 -8.08
C ASP A 249 37.11 21.73 -8.25
N ASN A 250 37.93 22.78 -8.37
CA ASN A 250 37.57 24.20 -8.21
C ASN A 250 36.74 24.81 -9.37
N ASN A 251 35.88 24.06 -10.07
CA ASN A 251 35.07 24.61 -11.17
C ASN A 251 33.77 23.83 -11.51
N LEU A 252 33.29 22.93 -10.65
CA LEU A 252 32.07 22.16 -10.90
C LEU A 252 30.91 22.66 -10.02
N TRP A 253 29.69 22.63 -10.55
CA TRP A 253 28.49 23.04 -9.83
C TRP A 253 28.09 21.92 -8.89
N LEU A 254 27.98 22.21 -7.60
CA LEU A 254 27.81 21.16 -6.60
C LEU A 254 26.35 20.90 -6.22
N SER A 255 25.41 21.79 -6.57
CA SER A 255 24.03 21.69 -6.08
C SER A 255 23.05 22.50 -6.93
N HIS A 256 21.87 21.94 -7.23
CA HIS A 256 20.78 22.67 -7.84
C HIS A 256 19.39 22.27 -7.37
N ILE A 257 18.45 23.21 -7.45
CA ILE A 257 17.01 22.97 -7.32
C ILE A 257 16.32 23.51 -8.57
N MET A 258 15.34 22.77 -9.07
CA MET A 258 14.54 23.18 -10.22
C MET A 258 13.06 23.28 -9.88
N GLN A 259 12.39 24.23 -10.51
CA GLN A 259 10.94 24.28 -10.62
C GLN A 259 10.55 24.85 -12.00
N ILE A 260 9.31 24.62 -12.40
CA ILE A 260 8.78 25.16 -13.66
C ILE A 260 7.52 26.00 -13.39
N GLU A 261 7.25 26.94 -14.28
CA GLU A 261 5.96 27.64 -14.34
C GLU A 261 5.18 27.16 -15.56
N VAL A 262 3.92 26.80 -15.34
CA VAL A 262 2.98 26.37 -16.38
C VAL A 262 1.76 27.30 -16.31
N GLU A 263 1.23 27.66 -17.48
CA GLU A 263 -0.07 28.30 -17.62
C GLU A 263 -1.08 27.31 -18.18
N TYR A 264 -2.18 27.11 -17.45
CA TYR A 264 -3.38 26.41 -17.90
C TYR A 264 -4.44 27.42 -18.31
N GLU A 265 -5.09 27.19 -19.45
CA GLU A 265 -6.25 28.00 -19.87
C GLU A 265 -7.47 27.64 -19.03
N HIS A 266 -7.69 26.33 -18.85
CA HIS A 266 -8.75 25.76 -18.03
C HIS A 266 -8.20 24.59 -17.21
N LEU A 267 -8.69 24.41 -15.99
CA LEU A 267 -8.49 23.21 -15.18
C LEU A 267 -9.84 22.65 -14.75
N PRO A 268 -10.09 21.34 -14.93
CA PRO A 268 -11.29 20.74 -14.38
C PRO A 268 -11.26 20.78 -12.84
N PRO A 269 -12.43 20.59 -12.19
CA PRO A 269 -12.52 20.51 -10.75
C PRO A 269 -11.56 19.46 -10.17
N ILE A 270 -10.76 19.87 -9.18
CA ILE A 270 -9.72 19.05 -8.57
C ILE A 270 -10.35 18.19 -7.48
N ILE A 271 -10.27 16.86 -7.65
CA ILE A 271 -10.84 15.89 -6.72
C ILE A 271 -9.73 15.26 -5.87
N SER A 272 -9.86 15.29 -4.55
CA SER A 272 -8.96 14.62 -3.60
C SER A 272 -9.71 13.94 -2.47
N ASP A 273 -8.99 13.17 -1.66
CA ASP A 273 -9.49 12.58 -0.40
C ASP A 273 -10.77 11.75 -0.57
N VAL A 274 -10.87 11.03 -1.69
CA VAL A 274 -12.01 10.16 -1.98
C VAL A 274 -11.99 8.95 -1.02
N SER A 275 -13.15 8.64 -0.43
CA SER A 275 -13.27 7.55 0.54
C SER A 275 -12.91 6.20 -0.06
N ARG A 276 -11.91 5.54 0.54
CA ARG A 276 -11.50 4.17 0.25
C ARG A 276 -12.06 3.23 1.32
N PHE A 277 -12.48 2.04 0.92
CA PHE A 277 -13.08 1.06 1.81
C PHE A 277 -12.42 -0.30 1.65
N SER A 278 -12.30 -1.02 2.76
CA SER A 278 -12.16 -2.47 2.76
C SER A 278 -13.49 -3.13 2.41
N ASP A 279 -13.43 -4.41 2.02
CA ASP A 279 -14.63 -5.22 1.87
C ASP A 279 -15.41 -5.28 3.19
N THR A 280 -16.73 -5.41 3.07
CA THR A 280 -17.67 -5.07 4.15
C THR A 280 -18.85 -6.04 4.21
N PHE A 281 -19.58 -6.04 5.32
CA PHE A 281 -20.92 -6.68 5.41
C PHE A 281 -22.06 -5.66 5.26
N ALA A 282 -21.74 -4.38 5.06
CA ALA A 282 -22.75 -3.35 4.86
C ALA A 282 -23.24 -3.32 3.41
N SER A 283 -24.56 -3.20 3.25
CA SER A 283 -25.20 -2.95 1.96
C SER A 283 -25.09 -1.49 1.48
N GLN A 284 -24.54 -0.60 2.32
CA GLN A 284 -24.39 0.82 2.00
C GLN A 284 -23.10 1.38 2.59
N LYS A 285 -22.43 2.24 1.80
CA LYS A 285 -21.29 3.05 2.25
C LYS A 285 -21.49 4.51 1.86
N LYS A 286 -21.00 5.42 2.69
CA LYS A 286 -21.03 6.85 2.40
C LYS A 286 -19.69 7.25 1.78
N VAL A 287 -19.70 7.53 0.48
CA VAL A 287 -18.52 8.02 -0.24
C VAL A 287 -18.42 9.52 -0.01
N LYS A 288 -17.26 9.97 0.45
CA LYS A 288 -16.90 11.38 0.57
C LYS A 288 -15.76 11.71 -0.38
N ALA A 289 -15.70 12.94 -0.85
CA ALA A 289 -14.59 13.49 -1.61
C ALA A 289 -14.43 14.97 -1.29
N LYS A 290 -13.22 15.50 -1.42
CA LYS A 290 -12.95 16.93 -1.41
C LYS A 290 -12.82 17.41 -2.85
N ILE A 291 -13.56 18.44 -3.22
CA ILE A 291 -13.60 18.92 -4.61
C ILE A 291 -13.42 20.43 -4.62
N VAL A 292 -12.39 20.90 -5.35
CA VAL A 292 -12.06 22.32 -5.44
C VAL A 292 -12.07 22.76 -6.88
N GLU A 293 -12.92 23.75 -7.17
CA GLU A 293 -12.89 24.50 -8.42
C GLU A 293 -12.12 25.81 -8.22
N ILE A 294 -11.00 25.96 -8.92
CA ILE A 294 -10.07 27.08 -8.72
C ILE A 294 -10.43 28.30 -9.57
N GLU A 295 -11.13 28.10 -10.67
CA GLU A 295 -11.48 29.14 -11.63
C GLU A 295 -12.65 29.99 -11.12
N GLY A 296 -13.37 29.48 -10.11
CA GLY A 296 -14.53 30.12 -9.48
C GLY A 296 -15.84 29.83 -10.20
N GLU A 297 -15.81 28.88 -11.13
CA GLU A 297 -16.96 28.38 -11.88
C GLU A 297 -17.87 27.52 -11.00
N THR A 298 -19.14 27.42 -11.38
CA THR A 298 -20.03 26.43 -10.78
C THR A 298 -19.76 25.05 -11.37
N PHE A 299 -19.85 24.00 -10.56
CA PHE A 299 -19.66 22.62 -11.02
C PHE A 299 -20.71 21.67 -10.44
N THR A 300 -20.83 20.51 -11.06
CA THR A 300 -21.59 19.36 -10.56
C THR A 300 -20.62 18.27 -10.11
N ALA A 301 -21.03 17.45 -9.13
CA ALA A 301 -20.23 16.34 -8.62
C ALA A 301 -21.09 15.08 -8.54
N GLU A 302 -20.60 13.99 -9.11
CA GLU A 302 -21.32 12.72 -9.25
C GLU A 302 -20.46 11.57 -8.70
N LEU A 303 -21.09 10.71 -7.90
CA LEU A 303 -20.56 9.39 -7.57
C LEU A 303 -21.01 8.42 -8.66
N VAL A 304 -20.07 7.93 -9.45
CA VAL A 304 -20.34 6.96 -10.53
C VAL A 304 -19.93 5.57 -10.08
N TYR A 305 -20.77 4.57 -10.32
CA TYR A 305 -20.48 3.19 -9.94
C TYR A 305 -21.12 2.16 -10.88
N LYS A 306 -20.59 0.95 -10.86
CA LYS A 306 -21.18 -0.23 -11.52
C LYS A 306 -20.95 -1.49 -10.68
N THR A 307 -21.86 -2.45 -10.80
CA THR A 307 -21.77 -3.76 -10.14
C THR A 307 -21.30 -4.81 -11.14
N GLY A 308 -20.18 -5.47 -10.85
CA GLY A 308 -19.53 -6.45 -11.71
C GLY A 308 -18.87 -5.84 -12.95
N ILE A 309 -17.99 -6.62 -13.59
CA ILE A 309 -17.20 -6.15 -14.73
C ILE A 309 -18.04 -5.74 -15.95
N ASN A 310 -19.18 -6.41 -16.15
CA ASN A 310 -20.14 -6.16 -17.23
C ASN A 310 -21.33 -5.30 -16.78
N GLY A 311 -21.27 -4.74 -15.56
CA GLY A 311 -22.31 -3.87 -15.03
C GLY A 311 -22.49 -2.61 -15.86
N GLN A 312 -23.69 -2.05 -15.82
CA GLN A 312 -23.96 -0.71 -16.36
C GLN A 312 -23.60 0.34 -15.33
N TYR A 313 -23.02 1.45 -15.78
CA TYR A 313 -22.74 2.58 -14.90
C TYR A 313 -24.04 3.27 -14.45
N GLN A 314 -24.04 3.67 -13.19
CA GLN A 314 -25.06 4.45 -12.53
C GLN A 314 -24.36 5.66 -11.88
N SER A 315 -25.04 6.79 -11.77
CA SER A 315 -24.52 7.97 -11.08
C SER A 315 -25.49 8.45 -10.00
N VAL A 316 -24.93 9.03 -8.95
CA VAL A 316 -25.65 9.69 -7.87
C VAL A 316 -24.99 11.02 -7.57
N THR A 317 -25.77 12.10 -7.67
CA THR A 317 -25.29 13.44 -7.34
C THR A 317 -24.80 13.52 -5.90
N MET A 318 -23.57 14.01 -5.75
CA MET A 318 -22.96 14.26 -4.45
C MET A 318 -23.44 15.58 -3.87
N LYS A 319 -23.67 15.61 -2.56
CA LYS A 319 -24.11 16.80 -1.84
C LYS A 319 -22.92 17.48 -1.18
N ASP A 320 -22.79 18.80 -1.38
CA ASP A 320 -21.86 19.63 -0.61
C ASP A 320 -22.30 19.68 0.86
N VAL A 321 -21.42 19.26 1.76
CA VAL A 321 -21.60 19.29 3.22
C VAL A 321 -20.73 20.36 3.90
N GLY A 322 -20.13 21.25 3.11
CA GLY A 322 -19.35 22.39 3.56
C GLY A 322 -17.84 22.16 3.53
N ASN A 323 -17.08 23.26 3.46
CA ASN A 323 -15.61 23.26 3.35
C ASN A 323 -15.11 22.42 2.16
N ASN A 324 -15.81 22.50 1.02
CA ASN A 324 -15.49 21.76 -0.22
C ASN A 324 -15.55 20.23 -0.07
N ASN A 325 -16.28 19.72 0.94
CA ASN A 325 -16.49 18.29 1.11
C ASN A 325 -17.84 17.89 0.53
N PHE A 326 -17.85 16.83 -0.27
CA PHE A 326 -19.01 16.29 -0.94
C PHE A 326 -19.26 14.87 -0.46
N GLU A 327 -20.54 14.46 -0.36
CA GLU A 327 -20.89 13.09 -0.01
C GLU A 327 -22.07 12.52 -0.82
N ALA A 328 -22.01 11.21 -1.09
CA ALA A 328 -23.10 10.42 -1.65
C ALA A 328 -23.15 9.03 -1.00
N THR A 329 -24.28 8.33 -1.14
CA THR A 329 -24.44 6.95 -0.63
C THR A 329 -24.28 5.96 -1.78
N LEU A 330 -23.31 5.07 -1.65
CA LEU A 330 -23.10 3.91 -2.52
C LEU A 330 -23.93 2.74 -1.97
N ASN A 331 -24.80 2.17 -2.81
CA ASN A 331 -25.50 0.92 -2.50
C ASN A 331 -24.71 -0.25 -3.07
N ILE A 332 -24.54 -1.30 -2.29
CA ILE A 332 -23.68 -2.44 -2.61
C ILE A 332 -24.51 -3.71 -2.45
N GLU A 333 -24.78 -4.38 -3.57
CA GLU A 333 -25.44 -5.68 -3.56
C GLU A 333 -24.49 -6.74 -3.00
N GLU A 334 -25.06 -7.70 -2.28
CA GLU A 334 -24.30 -8.78 -1.66
C GLU A 334 -23.66 -9.68 -2.71
N GLY A 335 -22.38 -10.00 -2.52
CA GLY A 335 -21.62 -10.98 -3.29
C GLY A 335 -20.92 -10.45 -4.56
N ASP A 336 -21.31 -9.29 -5.09
CA ASP A 336 -20.68 -8.71 -6.29
C ASP A 336 -19.69 -7.59 -5.96
N THR A 337 -18.66 -7.45 -6.79
CA THR A 337 -17.72 -6.33 -6.74
C THR A 337 -18.36 -5.07 -7.32
N VAL A 338 -18.41 -4.00 -6.54
CA VAL A 338 -18.82 -2.67 -7.00
C VAL A 338 -17.58 -1.85 -7.28
N TYR A 339 -17.48 -1.33 -8.50
CA TYR A 339 -16.45 -0.37 -8.89
C TYR A 339 -17.05 1.03 -8.83
N TYR A 340 -16.35 1.98 -8.23
CA TYR A 340 -16.83 3.35 -8.07
C TYR A 340 -15.72 4.38 -8.20
N TYR A 341 -16.08 5.59 -8.63
CA TYR A 341 -15.22 6.77 -8.68
C TYR A 341 -16.07 8.03 -8.56
N VAL A 342 -15.44 9.17 -8.33
CA VAL A 342 -16.08 10.48 -8.31
C VAL A 342 -15.66 11.25 -9.55
N GLU A 343 -16.61 11.89 -10.21
CA GLU A 343 -16.37 12.87 -11.26
C GLU A 343 -16.98 14.21 -10.89
N ALA A 344 -16.40 15.28 -11.41
CA ALA A 344 -16.92 16.62 -11.24
C ALA A 344 -16.72 17.42 -12.52
N THR A 345 -17.79 18.08 -12.98
CA THR A 345 -17.84 18.79 -14.26
C THR A 345 -18.22 20.24 -14.01
N ASP A 346 -17.38 21.18 -14.47
CA ASP A 346 -17.64 22.61 -14.41
C ASP A 346 -18.63 23.09 -15.51
N GLU A 347 -18.90 24.40 -15.55
CA GLU A 347 -19.82 24.99 -16.54
C GLU A 347 -19.21 25.07 -17.95
N SER A 348 -17.91 24.86 -18.05
CA SER A 348 -17.11 24.84 -19.29
C SER A 348 -16.98 23.42 -19.88
N ASP A 349 -17.69 22.44 -19.32
CA ASP A 349 -17.68 21.01 -19.68
C ASP A 349 -16.31 20.32 -19.46
N TYR A 350 -15.41 20.89 -18.65
CA TYR A 350 -14.20 20.18 -18.23
C TYR A 350 -14.53 19.29 -17.02
N THR A 351 -14.15 18.01 -17.12
CA THR A 351 -14.47 17.01 -16.11
C THR A 351 -13.22 16.46 -15.46
N GLY A 352 -13.15 16.52 -14.14
CA GLY A 352 -12.15 15.88 -13.31
C GLY A 352 -12.64 14.50 -12.85
N TYR A 353 -11.73 13.55 -12.70
CA TYR A 353 -12.03 12.17 -12.33
C TYR A 353 -11.10 11.71 -11.21
N SER A 354 -11.65 11.03 -10.20
CA SER A 354 -10.85 10.29 -9.22
C SER A 354 -10.41 8.94 -9.76
N ASN A 355 -9.50 8.29 -9.02
CA ASN A 355 -9.22 6.87 -9.17
C ASN A 355 -10.48 6.00 -9.08
N ILE A 356 -10.53 4.94 -9.89
CA ILE A 356 -11.49 3.86 -9.74
C ILE A 356 -11.09 3.02 -8.53
N MET A 357 -12.05 2.84 -7.62
CA MET A 357 -11.93 1.98 -6.45
C MET A 357 -12.88 0.80 -6.58
N SER A 358 -12.70 -0.21 -5.72
CA SER A 358 -13.57 -1.38 -5.65
C SER A 358 -13.91 -1.75 -4.21
N ILE A 359 -15.11 -2.26 -4.01
CA ILE A 359 -15.57 -2.82 -2.73
C ILE A 359 -16.47 -4.03 -2.99
N VAL A 360 -16.41 -5.03 -2.10
CA VAL A 360 -17.33 -6.16 -2.06
C VAL A 360 -18.16 -6.11 -0.78
N ASN A 361 -19.49 -6.30 -0.92
CA ASN A 361 -20.35 -6.64 0.21
C ASN A 361 -20.32 -8.17 0.38
N VAL A 362 -19.48 -8.66 1.28
CA VAL A 362 -19.25 -10.08 1.52
C VAL A 362 -20.43 -10.68 2.26
N VAL A 363 -20.91 -11.83 1.80
CA VAL A 363 -21.97 -12.61 2.45
C VAL A 363 -21.52 -12.98 3.88
N PRO A 364 -22.21 -12.54 4.94
CA PRO A 364 -21.88 -12.94 6.31
C PRO A 364 -22.11 -14.44 6.51
N PRO A 365 -21.34 -15.10 7.39
CA PRO A 365 -21.54 -16.51 7.68
C PRO A 365 -22.85 -16.76 8.47
N GLU A 366 -23.58 -17.81 8.11
CA GLU A 366 -24.78 -18.24 8.85
C GLU A 366 -24.44 -18.98 10.16
N ASN A 367 -23.41 -19.85 10.13
CA ASN A 367 -23.13 -20.82 11.21
C ASN A 367 -21.67 -20.80 11.73
N ALA A 368 -21.00 -19.64 11.73
CA ALA A 368 -19.62 -19.52 12.22
C ALA A 368 -19.48 -18.43 13.30
N PRO A 369 -19.32 -18.80 14.59
CA PRO A 369 -19.17 -17.83 15.67
C PRO A 369 -17.74 -17.33 15.88
N LEU A 370 -16.75 -17.90 15.16
CA LEU A 370 -15.35 -17.47 15.22
C LEU A 370 -14.99 -16.74 13.92
N LEU A 371 -14.59 -15.48 14.02
CA LEU A 371 -13.90 -14.76 12.95
C LEU A 371 -12.39 -14.95 13.10
N VAL A 372 -11.73 -15.40 12.04
CA VAL A 372 -10.28 -15.62 11.98
C VAL A 372 -9.69 -14.66 10.96
N VAL A 373 -8.87 -13.72 11.42
CA VAL A 373 -8.29 -12.66 10.60
C VAL A 373 -6.81 -12.93 10.38
N ASN A 374 -6.45 -13.14 9.11
CA ASN A 374 -5.06 -13.11 8.66
C ASN A 374 -4.68 -11.67 8.29
N ASN A 375 -3.78 -11.12 9.08
CA ASN A 375 -3.28 -9.77 9.00
C ASN A 375 -1.84 -9.82 8.47
N ASN A 376 -1.72 -10.15 7.18
CA ASN A 376 -0.45 -10.25 6.46
C ASN A 376 0.52 -11.35 6.98
N GLY A 377 0.01 -12.43 7.57
CA GLY A 377 0.78 -13.46 8.27
C GLY A 377 1.64 -14.42 7.41
N GLY A 378 2.18 -13.96 6.28
CA GLY A 378 3.11 -14.74 5.44
C GLY A 378 2.52 -16.07 4.94
N GLU A 379 3.39 -17.03 4.59
CA GLU A 379 2.97 -18.35 4.05
C GLU A 379 2.49 -19.35 5.13
N THR A 380 2.53 -18.98 6.42
CA THR A 380 2.29 -19.90 7.55
C THR A 380 0.85 -19.86 8.11
N TYR A 381 -0.04 -18.99 7.60
CA TYR A 381 -1.44 -18.90 8.07
C TYR A 381 -2.22 -20.21 8.04
N TRP A 382 -1.84 -21.16 7.19
CA TRP A 382 -2.46 -22.48 7.13
C TRP A 382 -2.27 -23.28 8.42
N GLU A 383 -1.16 -23.10 9.13
CA GLU A 383 -0.90 -23.77 10.40
C GLU A 383 -1.83 -23.23 11.50
N PHE A 384 -2.17 -21.93 11.46
CA PHE A 384 -3.21 -21.37 12.32
C PHE A 384 -4.54 -22.08 12.09
N LEU A 385 -4.95 -22.18 10.82
CA LEU A 385 -6.20 -22.84 10.43
C LEU A 385 -6.23 -24.33 10.76
N ARG A 386 -5.08 -25.02 10.72
CA ARG A 386 -4.96 -26.45 11.04
C ARG A 386 -5.51 -26.76 12.43
N GLY A 387 -5.13 -25.99 13.45
CA GLY A 387 -5.59 -26.21 14.82
C GLY A 387 -7.10 -26.02 14.99
N ILE A 388 -7.67 -24.99 14.35
CA ILE A 388 -9.12 -24.71 14.35
C ILE A 388 -9.89 -25.87 13.71
N VAL A 389 -9.39 -26.40 12.58
CA VAL A 389 -10.05 -27.52 11.91
C VAL A 389 -9.92 -28.81 12.72
N ASN A 390 -8.77 -29.07 13.36
CA ASN A 390 -8.56 -30.25 14.19
C ASN A 390 -9.56 -30.37 15.35
N ILE A 391 -9.97 -29.24 15.92
CA ILE A 391 -10.93 -29.20 17.03
C ILE A 391 -12.40 -29.15 16.56
N GLY A 392 -12.63 -29.14 15.24
CA GLY A 392 -13.96 -29.11 14.64
C GLY A 392 -14.73 -27.79 14.84
N GLN A 393 -14.03 -26.69 15.09
CA GLN A 393 -14.63 -25.38 15.30
C GLN A 393 -15.18 -24.80 13.99
N ALA A 394 -16.41 -24.29 14.01
CA ALA A 394 -16.95 -23.48 12.92
C ALA A 394 -16.30 -22.09 12.90
N TYR A 395 -15.77 -21.67 11.75
CA TYR A 395 -15.07 -20.38 11.61
C TYR A 395 -15.32 -19.72 10.26
N PHE A 396 -15.16 -18.40 10.23
CA PHE A 396 -15.10 -17.59 9.01
C PHE A 396 -13.71 -16.97 8.91
N PHE A 397 -13.05 -17.18 7.77
CA PHE A 397 -11.69 -16.71 7.55
C PHE A 397 -11.67 -15.43 6.72
N TRP A 398 -10.92 -14.44 7.17
CA TRP A 398 -10.76 -13.14 6.53
C TRP A 398 -9.28 -12.87 6.28
N ASP A 399 -8.88 -12.76 5.02
CA ASP A 399 -7.51 -12.40 4.64
C ASP A 399 -7.46 -10.93 4.22
N MET A 400 -6.79 -10.10 5.03
CA MET A 400 -6.77 -8.64 4.81
C MET A 400 -6.14 -8.27 3.46
N ASN A 401 -5.19 -9.06 2.96
CA ASN A 401 -4.57 -8.85 1.65
C ASN A 401 -5.53 -9.09 0.48
N GLN A 402 -6.58 -9.90 0.70
CA GLN A 402 -7.60 -10.19 -0.32
C GLN A 402 -8.76 -9.20 -0.28
N HIS A 403 -8.94 -8.51 0.84
CA HIS A 403 -10.11 -7.69 1.15
C HIS A 403 -9.80 -6.19 1.33
N ASN A 404 -8.59 -5.77 0.96
CA ASN A 404 -8.09 -4.40 1.14
C ASN A 404 -8.24 -3.91 2.59
N GLY A 405 -7.92 -4.78 3.56
CA GLY A 405 -8.09 -4.55 5.00
C GLY A 405 -9.31 -5.24 5.59
N ILE A 406 -9.87 -4.68 6.67
CA ILE A 406 -11.06 -5.20 7.34
C ILE A 406 -11.96 -4.05 7.79
N ASP A 407 -13.24 -4.13 7.43
CA ASP A 407 -14.23 -3.13 7.82
C ASP A 407 -14.86 -3.44 9.18
N SER A 408 -15.18 -2.40 9.96
CA SER A 408 -15.77 -2.54 11.29
C SER A 408 -17.08 -3.33 11.33
N THR A 409 -17.82 -3.38 10.22
CA THR A 409 -19.06 -4.18 10.12
C THR A 409 -18.81 -5.68 10.07
N VAL A 410 -17.63 -6.10 9.60
CA VAL A 410 -17.19 -7.50 9.64
C VAL A 410 -16.85 -7.88 11.08
N ILE A 411 -16.03 -7.06 11.76
CA ILE A 411 -15.63 -7.28 13.16
C ILE A 411 -16.85 -7.29 14.10
N ASN A 412 -17.77 -6.34 13.92
CA ASN A 412 -18.94 -6.17 14.78
C ASN A 412 -20.17 -6.95 14.30
N TYR A 413 -20.00 -7.92 13.40
CA TYR A 413 -21.11 -8.79 13.00
C TYR A 413 -21.61 -9.59 14.20
N SER A 414 -22.91 -9.49 14.50
CA SER A 414 -23.50 -10.09 15.70
C SER A 414 -23.45 -11.61 15.76
N GLY A 415 -23.16 -12.28 14.63
CA GLY A 415 -22.94 -13.72 14.59
C GLY A 415 -21.62 -14.16 15.22
N PHE A 416 -20.61 -13.27 15.28
CA PHE A 416 -19.32 -13.58 15.88
C PHE A 416 -19.37 -13.43 17.40
N LYS A 417 -18.90 -14.46 18.10
CA LYS A 417 -18.69 -14.49 19.55
C LYS A 417 -17.22 -14.32 19.91
N ALA A 418 -16.33 -14.75 19.03
CA ALA A 418 -14.90 -14.60 19.19
C ALA A 418 -14.24 -14.11 17.90
N LEU A 419 -13.20 -13.32 18.08
CA LEU A 419 -12.27 -12.85 17.07
C LEU A 419 -10.89 -13.44 17.38
N MET A 420 -10.25 -14.02 16.37
CA MET A 420 -8.86 -14.45 16.41
C MET A 420 -8.09 -13.68 15.35
N VAL A 421 -7.06 -12.94 15.75
CA VAL A 421 -6.21 -12.16 14.84
C VAL A 421 -4.78 -12.69 14.94
N PHE A 422 -4.16 -12.84 13.78
CA PHE A 422 -2.75 -13.17 13.66
C PHE A 422 -2.13 -12.52 12.42
N GLY A 423 -0.83 -12.27 12.43
CA GLY A 423 -0.11 -11.63 11.32
C GLY A 423 1.38 -12.00 11.30
N TRP A 424 2.17 -11.17 10.61
CA TRP A 424 3.63 -11.06 10.68
C TRP A 424 4.03 -9.62 10.31
N GLY A 425 4.95 -8.98 11.04
CA GLY A 425 5.62 -7.73 10.63
C GLY A 425 4.99 -6.41 11.13
N THR A 426 5.50 -5.28 10.65
CA THR A 426 5.11 -3.91 11.10
C THR A 426 3.77 -3.42 10.53
N ASP A 427 3.17 -4.15 9.58
CA ASP A 427 1.89 -3.81 8.94
C ASP A 427 0.68 -4.35 9.72
N ILE A 428 0.87 -4.66 11.00
CA ILE A 428 -0.20 -5.18 11.84
C ILE A 428 -1.27 -4.10 12.02
N ILE A 429 -2.53 -4.37 11.63
CA ILE A 429 -3.72 -3.55 11.94
C ILE A 429 -3.33 -2.09 12.29
N PRO A 430 -2.81 -1.33 11.32
CA PRO A 430 -2.33 0.00 11.62
C PRO A 430 -3.55 0.91 11.74
N ILE A 431 -3.54 1.80 12.74
CA ILE A 431 -4.50 2.90 12.94
C ILE A 431 -5.72 2.50 13.78
N THR A 432 -5.50 2.46 15.10
CA THR A 432 -6.35 3.29 15.96
C THR A 432 -6.25 4.72 15.46
N ASP A 433 -7.35 5.47 15.47
CA ASP A 433 -7.16 6.88 15.79
C ASP A 433 -6.47 6.89 17.16
N VAL A 434 -5.19 7.25 17.21
CA VAL A 434 -4.36 7.25 18.42
C VAL A 434 -5.04 8.05 19.54
N GLU A 435 -5.91 9.00 19.18
CA GLU A 435 -6.70 9.78 20.12
C GLU A 435 -7.89 8.99 20.71
N THR A 436 -8.46 8.02 19.99
CA THR A 436 -9.64 7.25 20.44
C THR A 436 -9.31 5.83 20.93
N GLN A 437 -8.14 5.30 20.55
CA GLN A 437 -7.71 3.92 20.82
C GLN A 437 -8.73 2.82 20.41
N ASP A 438 -9.76 3.13 19.60
CA ASP A 438 -10.73 2.15 19.10
C ASP A 438 -10.20 1.48 17.82
N VAL A 439 -9.45 0.39 17.99
CA VAL A 439 -8.81 -0.36 16.90
C VAL A 439 -9.89 -0.98 16.01
N TYR A 440 -10.21 -0.39 14.85
CA TYR A 440 -11.16 -0.94 13.85
C TYR A 440 -12.54 -1.37 14.40
N GLY A 441 -12.97 -0.85 15.55
CA GLY A 441 -14.20 -1.26 16.21
C GLY A 441 -14.07 -2.55 17.04
N ILE A 442 -12.87 -3.03 17.35
CA ILE A 442 -12.62 -4.15 18.28
C ILE A 442 -13.09 -3.77 19.69
N LYS A 443 -12.87 -2.52 20.13
CA LYS A 443 -13.37 -2.04 21.41
C LYS A 443 -14.89 -2.24 21.50
N LYS A 444 -15.61 -1.80 20.46
CA LYS A 444 -17.06 -2.00 20.34
C LYS A 444 -17.46 -3.48 20.35
N PHE A 445 -16.71 -4.34 19.67
CA PHE A 445 -16.96 -5.78 19.67
C PHE A 445 -16.83 -6.37 21.09
N LEU A 446 -15.80 -5.99 21.83
CA LEU A 446 -15.59 -6.40 23.23
C LEU A 446 -16.67 -5.81 24.16
N ASP A 447 -17.03 -4.53 24.01
CA ASP A 447 -18.12 -3.89 24.77
C ASP A 447 -19.46 -4.62 24.59
N ASN A 448 -19.70 -5.21 23.42
CA ASN A 448 -20.89 -6.02 23.13
C ASN A 448 -20.79 -7.48 23.59
N GLY A 449 -19.73 -7.84 24.32
CA GLY A 449 -19.51 -9.14 24.92
C GLY A 449 -18.75 -10.14 24.05
N GLY A 450 -18.08 -9.67 23.00
CA GLY A 450 -17.17 -10.48 22.20
C GLY A 450 -15.92 -10.90 22.95
N SER A 451 -15.24 -11.93 22.45
CA SER A 451 -13.95 -12.38 22.98
C SER A 451 -12.82 -12.25 21.95
N LEU A 452 -11.61 -11.93 22.37
CA LEU A 452 -10.48 -11.66 21.46
C LEU A 452 -9.27 -12.55 21.76
N LEU A 453 -8.72 -13.18 20.73
CA LEU A 453 -7.41 -13.83 20.76
C LEU A 453 -6.47 -13.08 19.80
N LEU A 454 -5.40 -12.51 20.33
CA LEU A 454 -4.29 -11.94 19.55
C LEU A 454 -3.09 -12.87 19.63
N SER A 455 -2.50 -13.23 18.50
CA SER A 455 -1.27 -14.04 18.48
C SER A 455 -0.34 -13.66 17.32
N ASP A 456 0.77 -13.03 17.69
CA ASP A 456 1.85 -12.54 16.81
C ASP A 456 2.87 -11.79 17.69
N MET A 457 3.92 -11.24 17.06
CA MET A 457 4.88 -10.32 17.66
C MET A 457 4.45 -8.85 17.44
N ASP A 458 5.05 -7.91 18.17
CA ASP A 458 5.04 -6.47 17.85
C ASP A 458 3.69 -5.74 17.74
N TYR A 459 2.55 -6.31 18.19
CA TYR A 459 1.24 -5.64 18.15
C TYR A 459 1.24 -4.21 18.72
N LEU A 460 1.87 -4.04 19.89
CA LEU A 460 1.90 -2.75 20.58
C LEU A 460 2.87 -1.77 19.88
N PHE A 461 3.99 -2.27 19.37
CA PHE A 461 4.91 -1.50 18.53
C PHE A 461 4.20 -0.97 17.26
N ALA A 462 3.53 -1.86 16.51
CA ALA A 462 2.80 -1.50 15.29
C ALA A 462 1.63 -0.53 15.53
N TRP A 463 1.05 -0.50 16.74
CA TRP A 463 0.06 0.50 17.12
C TRP A 463 0.63 1.88 17.44
N GLY A 464 1.93 2.10 17.22
CA GLY A 464 2.60 3.36 17.50
C GLY A 464 2.74 3.65 18.99
N LEU A 465 2.71 2.60 19.83
CA LEU A 465 2.94 2.69 21.28
C LEU A 465 4.43 2.49 21.63
N GLU A 466 5.33 2.60 20.63
CA GLU A 466 6.77 2.62 20.83
C GLU A 466 7.14 3.73 21.84
N GLY A 467 7.70 3.31 22.98
CA GLY A 467 8.05 4.21 24.09
C GLY A 467 6.99 4.39 25.18
N GLN A 468 5.77 3.87 25.01
CA GLN A 468 4.82 3.74 26.12
C GLN A 468 5.10 2.45 26.90
N GLU A 469 6.04 2.54 27.85
CA GLU A 469 6.39 1.39 28.70
C GLU A 469 5.26 0.97 29.65
N TYR A 470 4.37 1.90 30.03
CA TYR A 470 3.33 1.69 31.03
C TYR A 470 1.96 2.12 30.50
N PHE A 471 0.95 1.28 30.73
CA PHE A 471 -0.44 1.59 30.46
C PHE A 471 -1.21 1.78 31.77
N GLN A 472 -2.23 2.61 31.73
CA GLN A 472 -3.07 2.95 32.88
C GLN A 472 -4.55 2.82 32.53
N GLN A 473 -5.42 2.91 33.53
CA GLN A 473 -6.86 2.90 33.32
C GLN A 473 -7.27 3.99 32.31
N GLY A 474 -8.08 3.61 31.32
CA GLY A 474 -8.42 4.43 30.16
C GLY A 474 -7.67 4.03 28.89
N ASP A 475 -6.53 3.35 29.00
CA ASP A 475 -5.82 2.79 27.86
C ASP A 475 -6.42 1.44 27.44
N PHE A 476 -6.60 1.21 26.14
CA PHE A 476 -7.15 -0.04 25.59
C PHE A 476 -6.34 -1.26 26.03
N ALA A 477 -5.01 -1.16 26.01
CA ALA A 477 -4.12 -2.22 26.46
C ALA A 477 -4.37 -2.59 27.94
N TYR A 478 -4.58 -1.60 28.81
CA TYR A 478 -4.89 -1.83 30.22
C TYR A 478 -6.33 -2.35 30.41
N ASP A 479 -7.30 -1.66 29.83
CA ASP A 479 -8.72 -1.87 30.07
C ASP A 479 -9.23 -3.15 29.42
N TYR A 480 -8.76 -3.53 28.22
CA TYR A 480 -9.27 -4.68 27.46
C TYR A 480 -8.27 -5.83 27.35
N LEU A 481 -6.97 -5.57 27.21
CA LEU A 481 -5.97 -6.64 27.08
C LEU A 481 -5.39 -7.07 28.44
N GLY A 482 -5.52 -6.22 29.45
CA GLY A 482 -4.99 -6.48 30.80
C GLY A 482 -3.48 -6.32 30.86
N ILE A 483 -2.89 -5.49 29.99
CA ILE A 483 -1.46 -5.20 29.94
C ILE A 483 -1.21 -3.89 30.70
N ASP A 484 -0.42 -3.92 31.78
CA ASP A 484 -0.02 -2.72 32.51
C ASP A 484 1.37 -2.21 32.09
N ARG A 485 2.19 -3.09 31.52
CA ARG A 485 3.53 -2.78 31.08
C ARG A 485 3.90 -3.59 29.85
N TYR A 486 4.49 -2.90 28.89
CA TYR A 486 5.09 -3.47 27.70
C TYR A 486 6.55 -3.05 27.61
N GLU A 487 7.43 -4.01 27.36
CA GLU A 487 8.85 -3.77 27.10
C GLU A 487 9.09 -4.23 25.65
N SER A 488 9.14 -3.27 24.72
CA SER A 488 9.66 -3.45 23.37
C SER A 488 11.20 -3.36 23.44
N ASP A 489 11.89 -4.23 22.72
CA ASP A 489 13.36 -4.34 22.62
C ASP A 489 14.22 -3.14 23.14
N PRO A 490 15.12 -3.36 24.13
CA PRO A 490 16.18 -2.42 24.48
C PRO A 490 17.53 -2.58 23.74
N ASP A 491 17.88 -3.71 23.10
CA ASP A 491 19.29 -4.04 22.77
C ASP A 491 19.51 -4.76 21.42
N ASP A 492 20.56 -4.34 20.67
CA ASP A 492 21.07 -5.06 19.48
C ASP A 492 21.55 -6.49 19.81
N ASP A 493 21.29 -7.38 18.87
CA ASP A 493 21.21 -8.83 18.96
C ASP A 493 22.56 -9.59 19.03
N ASN A 494 23.59 -9.06 19.70
CA ASN A 494 24.88 -9.77 19.83
C ASN A 494 25.41 -10.04 21.25
N ASN A 495 24.64 -9.77 22.32
CA ASN A 495 25.12 -10.01 23.70
C ASN A 495 24.52 -11.25 24.39
N VAL A 496 25.28 -12.35 24.38
CA VAL A 496 24.96 -13.63 25.04
C VAL A 496 25.08 -13.63 26.57
N GLU A 497 25.62 -12.59 27.21
CA GLU A 497 25.85 -12.57 28.67
C GLU A 497 24.62 -12.16 29.52
N ASN A 498 23.55 -11.65 28.90
CA ASN A 498 22.36 -11.12 29.59
C ASN A 498 21.13 -12.05 29.59
N GLY A 499 21.30 -13.35 29.34
CA GLY A 499 20.24 -14.34 29.61
C GLY A 499 19.21 -14.53 28.51
N GLY A 500 19.61 -14.43 27.24
CA GLY A 500 18.84 -14.95 26.12
C GLY A 500 17.77 -14.01 25.59
N SER A 501 17.82 -13.85 24.28
CA SER A 501 16.96 -13.07 23.38
C SER A 501 15.47 -13.23 23.70
N ALA A 502 14.79 -12.13 24.01
CA ALA A 502 13.34 -12.07 23.82
C ALA A 502 12.97 -10.62 23.51
N ASP A 503 12.41 -10.44 22.33
CA ASP A 503 12.21 -9.15 21.67
C ASP A 503 11.00 -8.37 22.19
N ASN A 504 10.13 -8.98 23.02
CA ASN A 504 8.99 -8.30 23.64
C ASN A 504 8.57 -8.94 24.98
N ARG A 505 8.16 -8.12 25.95
CA ARG A 505 7.57 -8.59 27.23
C ARG A 505 6.26 -7.87 27.53
N MET A 506 5.23 -8.64 27.90
CA MET A 506 3.94 -8.10 28.35
C MET A 506 3.69 -8.48 29.82
N LYS A 507 3.37 -7.51 30.67
CA LYS A 507 2.99 -7.76 32.07
C LYS A 507 1.51 -7.51 32.29
N GLY A 508 0.89 -8.43 33.04
CA GLY A 508 -0.51 -8.36 33.41
C GLY A 508 -0.79 -7.38 34.55
N VAL A 509 -2.02 -6.85 34.61
CA VAL A 509 -2.51 -6.07 35.76
C VAL A 509 -2.61 -6.94 37.03
N ASN A 510 -2.16 -6.43 38.17
CA ASN A 510 -2.24 -7.13 39.48
C ASN A 510 -3.68 -7.53 39.88
N ASP A 511 -3.82 -8.67 40.56
CA ASP A 511 -5.06 -9.22 41.15
C ASP A 511 -6.14 -9.75 40.18
N ASP A 512 -5.82 -10.10 38.93
CA ASP A 512 -6.71 -10.91 38.08
C ASP A 512 -6.86 -12.34 38.65
N VAL A 513 -8.05 -12.64 39.18
CA VAL A 513 -8.35 -13.79 40.06
C VAL A 513 -8.30 -15.15 39.33
N ILE A 514 -8.24 -15.17 37.99
CA ILE A 514 -8.57 -16.38 37.23
C ILE A 514 -7.31 -17.21 36.84
N SER A 515 -6.10 -16.77 37.23
CA SER A 515 -4.85 -17.53 36.99
C SER A 515 -4.85 -18.92 37.62
N GLY A 516 -5.61 -19.12 38.71
CA GLY A 516 -5.64 -20.39 39.46
C GLY A 516 -6.28 -21.58 38.74
N ASP A 517 -7.21 -21.37 37.79
CA ASP A 517 -7.86 -22.48 37.07
C ASP A 517 -7.07 -22.95 35.83
N PHE A 518 -6.23 -22.06 35.27
CA PHE A 518 -5.35 -22.38 34.13
C PHE A 518 -4.03 -23.01 34.57
N SER A 519 -3.50 -22.64 35.74
CA SER A 519 -2.19 -23.06 36.25
C SER A 519 -2.13 -24.46 36.85
N GLY A 520 -3.29 -25.04 37.16
CA GLY A 520 -3.39 -26.32 37.87
C GLY A 520 -3.81 -27.49 37.00
N SER A 521 -4.02 -27.27 35.70
CA SER A 521 -4.74 -28.20 34.86
C SER A 521 -3.92 -28.52 33.60
N ASN A 522 -3.72 -29.81 33.29
CA ASN A 522 -3.01 -30.29 32.08
C ASN A 522 -3.68 -29.87 30.75
N TYR A 523 -4.62 -28.93 30.79
CA TYR A 523 -5.46 -28.51 29.68
C TYR A 523 -4.72 -27.57 28.72
N TYR A 524 -3.64 -26.91 29.15
CA TYR A 524 -2.87 -26.02 28.27
C TYR A 524 -1.44 -26.49 28.01
N GLY A 525 -0.89 -27.36 28.86
CA GLY A 525 0.37 -28.07 28.67
C GLY A 525 1.61 -27.17 28.45
N PRO A 526 2.82 -27.73 28.47
CA PRO A 526 3.98 -27.04 27.95
C PRO A 526 3.86 -26.96 26.42
N ILE A 527 3.71 -25.76 25.86
CA ILE A 527 3.80 -25.52 24.42
C ILE A 527 5.28 -25.35 24.09
N ASP A 528 5.78 -26.26 23.26
CA ASP A 528 7.14 -26.20 22.75
C ASP A 528 7.09 -25.42 21.43
N TYR A 529 7.96 -24.43 21.32
CA TYR A 529 8.01 -23.48 20.21
C TYR A 529 9.34 -23.69 19.51
N GLU A 530 9.31 -24.00 18.22
CA GLU A 530 10.52 -24.15 17.42
C GLU A 530 10.45 -23.21 16.22
N MET A 531 11.41 -22.27 16.13
CA MET A 531 11.57 -21.45 14.92
C MET A 531 11.99 -22.35 13.75
N PRO A 532 11.40 -22.17 12.55
CA PRO A 532 11.76 -22.96 11.37
C PRO A 532 13.17 -22.66 10.84
N ASP A 533 13.78 -21.54 11.21
CA ASP A 533 15.13 -21.15 10.80
C ASP A 533 16.16 -21.45 11.93
N PRO A 534 17.15 -22.33 11.69
CA PRO A 534 18.19 -22.64 12.67
C PRO A 534 19.18 -21.50 12.93
N ASP A 535 19.21 -20.45 12.09
CA ASP A 535 20.05 -19.27 12.26
C ASP A 535 19.39 -18.22 13.19
N TRP A 536 18.12 -18.41 13.57
CA TRP A 536 17.40 -17.53 14.49
C TRP A 536 17.31 -18.16 15.89
N ALA A 537 17.57 -17.37 16.93
CA ALA A 537 17.50 -17.87 18.30
C ALA A 537 16.06 -18.28 18.66
N ASN A 538 15.90 -19.41 19.36
CA ASN A 538 14.60 -19.86 19.85
C ASN A 538 14.25 -19.08 21.13
N TRP A 539 13.28 -18.17 21.05
CA TRP A 539 12.92 -17.27 22.15
C TRP A 539 11.77 -17.78 23.02
N GLY A 540 11.00 -18.75 22.49
CA GLY A 540 9.84 -19.34 23.16
C GLY A 540 10.19 -20.51 24.07
N ASP A 541 11.34 -21.15 23.84
CA ASP A 541 11.94 -22.32 24.53
C ASP A 541 10.92 -23.37 25.02
N PHE A 542 10.23 -23.10 26.13
CA PHE A 542 9.11 -23.90 26.66
C PHE A 542 8.17 -22.96 27.40
N ILE A 543 6.86 -23.08 27.16
CA ILE A 543 5.87 -22.20 27.77
C ILE A 543 5.00 -22.97 28.76
N VAL A 544 5.06 -22.64 30.06
CA VAL A 544 4.33 -23.35 31.13
C VAL A 544 3.35 -22.42 31.87
N ALA A 545 2.17 -22.95 32.20
CA ALA A 545 1.17 -22.24 33.00
C ALA A 545 1.65 -22.04 34.46
N ASN A 546 1.57 -20.82 35.00
CA ASN A 546 1.92 -20.50 36.41
C ASN A 546 0.67 -20.11 37.22
N SER A 547 0.67 -20.43 38.52
CA SER A 547 -0.40 -20.22 39.51
C SER A 547 -0.56 -18.81 40.04
N GLU A 548 0.19 -17.87 39.48
CA GLU A 548 0.16 -16.48 39.91
C GLU A 548 -0.59 -15.63 38.88
N ALA A 549 -1.35 -14.63 39.36
CA ALA A 549 -2.22 -13.75 38.53
C ALA A 549 -1.50 -13.01 37.39
N PHE A 550 -0.17 -12.91 37.46
CA PHE A 550 0.61 -11.92 36.71
C PHE A 550 1.29 -12.45 35.44
N ASP A 551 1.62 -13.75 35.37
CA ASP A 551 2.39 -14.35 34.26
C ASP A 551 1.80 -15.73 33.87
N ILE A 552 0.95 -15.77 32.84
CA ILE A 552 0.21 -17.00 32.46
C ILE A 552 1.09 -17.97 31.69
N PHE A 553 2.05 -17.45 30.93
CA PHE A 553 2.94 -18.22 30.07
C PHE A 553 4.33 -17.58 30.12
N HIS A 554 5.32 -18.31 30.64
CA HIS A 554 6.71 -17.87 30.68
C HIS A 554 7.63 -18.80 29.89
N GLY A 555 8.66 -18.25 29.26
CA GLY A 555 9.74 -19.07 28.71
C GLY A 555 10.53 -19.74 29.84
N VAL A 556 10.71 -21.06 29.79
CA VAL A 556 11.38 -21.82 30.89
C VAL A 556 12.82 -21.35 31.12
N SER A 557 13.57 -21.00 30.08
CA SER A 557 14.94 -20.50 30.22
C SER A 557 15.02 -19.00 30.51
N SER A 558 14.11 -18.22 29.94
CA SER A 558 14.12 -16.74 30.05
C SER A 558 13.37 -16.22 31.28
N ASN A 559 12.42 -16.99 31.81
CA ASN A 559 11.46 -16.60 32.84
C ASN A 559 10.69 -15.29 32.51
N LYS A 560 10.57 -14.95 31.22
CA LYS A 560 9.86 -13.76 30.73
C LYS A 560 8.39 -14.08 30.44
N SER A 561 7.49 -13.15 30.76
CA SER A 561 6.05 -13.26 30.45
C SER A 561 5.79 -13.00 28.97
N MET A 562 5.17 -13.98 28.32
CA MET A 562 4.97 -14.04 26.86
C MET A 562 3.50 -13.96 26.46
N ALA A 563 2.57 -13.95 27.42
CA ALA A 563 1.15 -13.80 27.15
C ALA A 563 0.36 -13.38 28.39
N VAL A 564 -0.70 -12.60 28.16
CA VAL A 564 -1.65 -12.13 29.16
C VAL A 564 -3.07 -12.53 28.77
N ARG A 565 -3.98 -12.54 29.75
CA ARG A 565 -5.42 -12.69 29.49
C ARG A 565 -6.18 -11.77 30.43
N LYS A 566 -7.41 -11.43 30.06
CA LYS A 566 -8.32 -10.64 30.89
C LYS A 566 -9.72 -11.19 30.82
N GLU A 567 -10.39 -11.28 31.97
CA GLU A 567 -11.85 -11.42 32.04
C GLU A 567 -12.44 -10.10 32.53
N GLY A 568 -13.03 -9.35 31.60
CA GLY A 568 -13.81 -8.16 31.92
C GLY A 568 -15.23 -8.53 32.37
N GLU A 569 -16.03 -7.52 32.69
CA GLU A 569 -17.44 -7.73 33.08
C GLU A 569 -18.24 -8.46 31.99
N ASN A 570 -17.98 -8.13 30.71
CA ASN A 570 -18.72 -8.67 29.57
C ASN A 570 -17.84 -9.35 28.52
N PHE A 571 -16.51 -9.22 28.57
CA PHE A 571 -15.60 -9.67 27.52
C PHE A 571 -14.49 -10.56 28.06
N LYS A 572 -13.84 -11.31 27.16
CA LYS A 572 -12.64 -12.10 27.47
C LYS A 572 -11.57 -11.87 26.42
N THR A 573 -10.32 -11.69 26.83
CA THR A 573 -9.20 -11.53 25.91
C THR A 573 -8.04 -12.45 26.27
N VAL A 574 -7.30 -12.89 25.26
CA VAL A 574 -5.99 -13.55 25.39
C VAL A 574 -5.05 -12.91 24.38
N THR A 575 -3.87 -12.50 24.82
CA THR A 575 -2.86 -11.87 23.98
C THR A 575 -1.54 -12.62 24.13
N PHE A 576 -1.01 -13.13 23.02
CA PHE A 576 0.31 -13.75 22.95
C PHE A 576 1.29 -12.80 22.26
N ALA A 577 2.49 -12.65 22.83
CA ALA A 577 3.61 -11.89 22.27
C ALA A 577 4.44 -12.72 21.28
N PHE A 578 3.89 -13.83 20.79
CA PHE A 578 4.50 -14.71 19.81
C PHE A 578 3.42 -15.44 18.99
N PRO A 579 3.78 -15.93 17.79
CA PRO A 579 2.91 -16.74 16.94
C PRO A 579 2.69 -18.15 17.52
N ILE A 580 1.50 -18.42 18.05
CA ILE A 580 1.18 -19.71 18.72
C ILE A 580 1.08 -20.89 17.74
N HIS A 581 0.91 -20.64 16.44
CA HIS A 581 0.82 -21.69 15.42
C HIS A 581 2.15 -22.38 15.13
N LEU A 582 3.28 -21.78 15.53
CA LEU A 582 4.62 -22.37 15.43
C LEU A 582 4.94 -23.35 16.58
N CYS A 583 3.92 -23.79 17.31
CA CYS A 583 4.10 -24.89 18.26
C CYS A 583 4.59 -26.15 17.53
N SER A 584 5.67 -26.74 18.03
CA SER A 584 6.27 -27.97 17.49
C SER A 584 5.35 -29.19 17.65
N ASP A 585 4.39 -29.15 18.59
CA ASP A 585 3.35 -30.15 18.81
C ASP A 585 1.96 -29.65 18.37
N PRO A 586 1.47 -30.08 17.18
CA PRO A 586 0.17 -29.68 16.65
C PRO A 586 -1.03 -30.04 17.55
N GLU A 587 -0.93 -31.11 18.34
CA GLU A 587 -2.01 -31.56 19.22
C GLU A 587 -2.15 -30.62 20.43
N LYS A 588 -1.03 -30.15 20.96
CA LYS A 588 -1.03 -29.16 22.05
C LYS A 588 -1.56 -27.80 21.59
N TYR A 589 -1.15 -27.33 20.41
CA TYR A 589 -1.74 -26.12 19.81
C TYR A 589 -3.25 -26.24 19.63
N SER A 590 -3.72 -27.37 19.09
CA SER A 590 -5.15 -27.64 18.92
C SER A 590 -5.86 -27.64 20.29
N THR A 591 -5.26 -28.25 21.30
CA THR A 591 -5.82 -28.32 22.66
C THR A 591 -5.90 -26.93 23.32
N LEU A 592 -4.86 -26.09 23.16
CA LEU A 592 -4.87 -24.68 23.58
C LEU A 592 -6.06 -23.95 22.95
N LEU A 593 -6.21 -24.02 21.63
CA LEU A 593 -7.32 -23.35 20.94
C LEU A 593 -8.69 -23.84 21.42
N TYR A 594 -8.86 -25.15 21.56
CA TYR A 594 -10.11 -25.74 22.03
C TYR A 594 -10.51 -25.19 23.40
N ASN A 595 -9.59 -25.22 24.36
CA ASN A 595 -9.88 -24.75 25.71
C ASN A 595 -10.11 -23.24 25.75
N THR A 596 -9.39 -22.46 24.93
CA THR A 596 -9.58 -21.00 24.89
C THR A 596 -10.95 -20.65 24.33
N LEU A 597 -11.37 -21.30 23.24
CA LEU A 597 -12.69 -21.10 22.65
C LEU A 597 -13.82 -21.60 23.53
N LEU A 598 -13.60 -22.68 24.29
CA LEU A 598 -14.54 -23.12 25.33
C LEU A 598 -14.70 -22.08 26.43
N TRP A 599 -13.59 -21.52 26.94
CA TRP A 599 -13.63 -20.49 27.98
C TRP A 599 -14.29 -19.19 27.48
N PHE A 600 -14.05 -18.81 26.23
CA PHE A 600 -14.77 -17.72 25.56
C PHE A 600 -16.28 -17.99 25.41
N GLY A 601 -16.74 -19.24 25.53
CA GLY A 601 -18.11 -19.62 25.18
C GLY A 601 -18.40 -19.51 23.68
N ALA A 602 -17.35 -19.47 22.86
CA ALA A 602 -17.40 -19.35 21.41
C ALA A 602 -17.21 -20.70 20.70
N TYR A 603 -16.84 -21.76 21.44
CA TYR A 603 -16.73 -23.09 20.86
C TYR A 603 -18.07 -23.56 20.31
N GLN A 604 -18.09 -23.84 19.01
CA GLN A 604 -19.24 -24.40 18.33
C GLN A 604 -18.73 -25.41 17.33
N GLN A 605 -19.13 -26.66 17.56
CA GLN A 605 -18.91 -27.70 16.60
C GLN A 605 -19.71 -27.38 15.34
N ASP A 606 -19.05 -27.42 14.20
CA ASP A 606 -19.72 -27.22 12.92
C ASP A 606 -20.61 -28.44 12.61
N ILE A 607 -21.93 -28.26 12.77
CA ILE A 607 -22.93 -29.34 12.65
C ILE A 607 -23.34 -29.57 11.18
N ASP A 608 -23.04 -28.61 10.28
CA ASP A 608 -23.21 -28.74 8.83
C ASP A 608 -21.94 -29.22 8.12
N ASN A 609 -20.85 -29.44 8.87
CA ASN A 609 -19.61 -30.06 8.38
C ASN A 609 -19.73 -31.59 8.23
N GLU A 610 -20.60 -32.03 7.32
CA GLU A 610 -20.27 -33.21 6.50
C GLU A 610 -19.09 -32.93 5.53
N TYR A 611 -18.53 -31.71 5.56
CA TYR A 611 -17.26 -31.36 4.93
C TYR A 611 -16.16 -31.09 5.98
N ARG A 612 -14.98 -31.66 5.75
CA ARG A 612 -13.69 -31.32 6.39
C ARG A 612 -13.36 -31.98 7.74
N ASN A 613 -13.43 -33.31 7.75
CA ASN A 613 -12.25 -34.04 8.24
C ASN A 613 -11.02 -33.53 7.46
N VAL A 614 -9.92 -33.19 8.14
CA VAL A 614 -8.58 -33.00 7.56
C VAL A 614 -8.00 -34.36 7.16
N LYS A 615 -8.83 -35.17 6.48
CA LYS A 615 -8.52 -36.49 5.95
C LYS A 615 -8.76 -36.59 4.45
N ASP A 616 -9.28 -35.53 3.82
CA ASP A 616 -9.56 -35.49 2.38
C ASP A 616 -8.71 -34.45 1.64
N TYR A 617 -8.36 -34.78 0.40
CA TYR A 617 -7.60 -33.92 -0.51
C TYR A 617 -8.40 -32.65 -0.88
N LYS A 618 -7.74 -31.49 -0.94
CA LYS A 618 -8.36 -30.21 -1.34
C LYS A 618 -7.59 -29.50 -2.44
N LEU A 619 -8.32 -28.89 -3.37
CA LEU A 619 -7.82 -27.93 -4.36
C LEU A 619 -8.56 -26.60 -4.19
N ASN A 620 -7.85 -25.56 -3.76
CA ASN A 620 -8.42 -24.24 -3.51
C ASN A 620 -8.54 -23.43 -4.80
N GLN A 621 -9.35 -22.38 -4.75
CA GLN A 621 -9.43 -21.38 -5.82
C GLN A 621 -8.10 -20.62 -5.95
N ASN A 622 -7.66 -20.33 -7.16
CA ASN A 622 -6.41 -19.59 -7.40
C ASN A 622 -6.59 -18.11 -7.00
N HIS A 623 -5.52 -17.46 -6.53
CA HIS A 623 -5.52 -16.06 -6.15
C HIS A 623 -4.25 -15.33 -6.62
N PRO A 624 -4.36 -14.14 -7.26
CA PRO A 624 -5.60 -13.47 -7.63
C PRO A 624 -6.40 -14.24 -8.69
N ASN A 625 -7.70 -13.94 -8.83
CA ASN A 625 -8.57 -14.42 -9.90
C ASN A 625 -9.73 -13.43 -10.12
N PRO A 626 -9.73 -12.61 -11.18
CA PRO A 626 -8.84 -12.70 -12.35
C PRO A 626 -7.39 -12.33 -12.02
N PHE A 627 -6.42 -12.78 -12.82
CA PHE A 627 -5.00 -12.53 -12.57
C PHE A 627 -4.26 -12.02 -13.81
N ASN A 628 -3.18 -11.26 -13.60
CA ASN A 628 -2.31 -10.73 -14.66
C ASN A 628 -0.84 -10.61 -14.17
N PRO A 629 0.15 -11.29 -14.79
CA PRO A 629 0.05 -12.58 -15.47
C PRO A 629 0.21 -13.75 -14.49
N SER A 630 0.39 -13.51 -13.18
CA SER A 630 0.69 -14.55 -12.19
C SER A 630 -0.43 -14.78 -11.16
N THR A 631 -0.60 -16.04 -10.76
CA THR A 631 -1.56 -16.46 -9.73
C THR A 631 -0.98 -17.61 -8.89
N LYS A 632 -1.37 -17.66 -7.62
CA LYS A 632 -1.03 -18.73 -6.67
C LYS A 632 -2.17 -19.76 -6.62
N ILE A 633 -1.85 -21.03 -6.76
CA ILE A 633 -2.78 -22.16 -6.61
C ILE A 633 -2.37 -22.93 -5.36
N SER A 634 -3.25 -23.01 -4.37
CA SER A 634 -3.01 -23.77 -3.14
C SER A 634 -3.82 -25.08 -3.11
N TYR A 635 -3.22 -26.12 -2.53
CA TYR A 635 -3.85 -27.42 -2.36
C TYR A 635 -3.33 -28.13 -1.10
N TYR A 636 -4.13 -29.05 -0.56
CA TYR A 636 -3.81 -29.84 0.63
C TYR A 636 -3.91 -31.33 0.32
N ILE A 637 -2.94 -32.10 0.83
CA ILE A 637 -2.96 -33.56 0.80
C ILE A 637 -2.85 -34.13 2.23
N PRO A 638 -3.77 -35.02 2.66
CA PRO A 638 -3.83 -35.58 4.02
C PRO A 638 -2.90 -36.77 4.25
N SER A 639 -2.25 -37.26 3.20
CA SER A 639 -1.34 -38.40 3.26
C SER A 639 -0.36 -38.33 2.10
N ASN A 640 0.85 -38.87 2.31
CA ASN A 640 1.92 -38.91 1.32
C ASN A 640 1.41 -39.50 -0.01
N SER A 641 1.44 -38.69 -1.07
CA SER A 641 0.77 -38.99 -2.33
C SER A 641 1.52 -38.44 -3.53
N HIS A 642 1.36 -39.09 -4.68
CA HIS A 642 1.81 -38.54 -5.95
C HIS A 642 0.77 -37.54 -6.48
N VAL A 643 1.17 -36.28 -6.63
CA VAL A 643 0.30 -35.17 -7.05
C VAL A 643 0.62 -34.78 -8.49
N LEU A 644 -0.41 -34.76 -9.33
CA LEU A 644 -0.34 -34.23 -10.69
C LEU A 644 -1.25 -33.00 -10.80
N LEU A 645 -0.66 -31.81 -10.90
CA LEU A 645 -1.36 -30.53 -11.04
C LEU A 645 -1.13 -29.95 -12.43
N ASN A 646 -2.19 -29.84 -13.22
CA ASN A 646 -2.16 -29.43 -14.62
C ASN A 646 -3.07 -28.23 -14.88
N VAL A 647 -2.72 -27.42 -15.86
CA VAL A 647 -3.55 -26.32 -16.40
C VAL A 647 -3.99 -26.67 -17.81
N TYR A 648 -5.25 -26.40 -18.14
CA TYR A 648 -5.89 -26.62 -19.43
C TYR A 648 -6.58 -25.35 -19.92
N ASP A 649 -6.64 -25.17 -21.24
CA ASP A 649 -7.54 -24.18 -21.83
C ASP A 649 -8.99 -24.69 -21.89
N ILE A 650 -9.93 -23.82 -22.28
CA ILE A 650 -11.37 -24.14 -22.33
C ILE A 650 -11.70 -25.29 -23.30
N ASN A 651 -10.82 -25.59 -24.26
CA ASN A 651 -10.97 -26.71 -25.19
C ASN A 651 -10.42 -28.03 -24.60
N GLY A 652 -9.93 -28.01 -23.36
CA GLY A 652 -9.35 -29.16 -22.69
C GLY A 652 -7.93 -29.49 -23.14
N ARG A 653 -7.25 -28.60 -23.87
CA ARG A 653 -5.84 -28.80 -24.23
C ARG A 653 -4.96 -28.48 -23.04
N LEU A 654 -4.02 -29.37 -22.74
CA LEU A 654 -3.01 -29.18 -21.69
C LEU A 654 -2.11 -27.99 -22.04
N VAL A 655 -2.05 -27.01 -21.13
CA VAL A 655 -1.27 -25.78 -21.25
C VAL A 655 0.03 -25.88 -20.46
N ARG A 656 -0.03 -26.24 -19.18
CA ARG A 656 1.13 -26.31 -18.28
C ARG A 656 1.01 -27.50 -17.31
N ASN A 657 2.11 -28.20 -17.06
CA ASN A 657 2.23 -29.07 -15.89
C ASN A 657 2.91 -28.26 -14.76
N LEU A 658 2.19 -28.03 -13.66
CA LEU A 658 2.68 -27.25 -12.53
C LEU A 658 3.36 -28.14 -11.49
N VAL A 659 2.80 -29.32 -11.24
CA VAL A 659 3.34 -30.31 -10.31
C VAL A 659 3.17 -31.70 -10.91
N ASN A 660 4.21 -32.52 -10.80
CA ASN A 660 4.18 -33.94 -11.13
C ASN A 660 5.22 -34.66 -10.26
N SER A 661 4.93 -34.79 -8.97
CA SER A 661 5.88 -35.34 -8.01
C SER A 661 5.18 -35.97 -6.80
N TYR A 662 5.96 -36.78 -6.08
CA TYR A 662 5.55 -37.29 -4.77
C TYR A 662 5.68 -36.19 -3.73
N LYS A 663 4.63 -36.00 -2.93
CA LYS A 663 4.51 -34.97 -1.91
C LYS A 663 4.11 -35.63 -0.58
N GLU A 664 4.68 -35.14 0.51
CA GLU A 664 4.32 -35.58 1.86
C GLU A 664 2.99 -34.96 2.30
N SER A 665 2.36 -35.50 3.35
CA SER A 665 1.15 -34.90 3.91
C SER A 665 1.39 -33.43 4.24
N GLY A 666 0.59 -32.51 3.70
CA GLY A 666 0.82 -31.08 3.87
C GLY A 666 0.07 -30.20 2.88
N CYS A 667 0.19 -28.90 3.11
CA CYS A 667 -0.29 -27.84 2.23
C CYS A 667 0.82 -27.44 1.25
N TYR A 668 0.43 -27.10 0.03
CA TYR A 668 1.35 -26.69 -1.02
C TYR A 668 0.79 -25.51 -1.80
N ILE A 669 1.69 -24.61 -2.22
CA ILE A 669 1.39 -23.50 -3.12
C ILE A 669 2.23 -23.67 -4.38
N VAL A 670 1.62 -23.45 -5.54
CA VAL A 670 2.35 -23.34 -6.80
C VAL A 670 1.94 -22.05 -7.51
N VAL A 671 2.91 -21.41 -8.17
CA VAL A 671 2.66 -20.21 -8.97
C VAL A 671 2.48 -20.62 -10.43
N TRP A 672 1.44 -20.09 -11.09
CA TRP A 672 1.35 -20.09 -12.53
C TRP A 672 1.46 -18.66 -13.05
N ASN A 673 2.37 -18.44 -13.99
CA ASN A 673 2.69 -17.12 -14.57
C ASN A 673 2.03 -16.89 -15.94
N GLY A 674 0.94 -17.61 -16.24
CA GLY A 674 0.21 -17.45 -17.49
C GLY A 674 0.99 -17.93 -18.73
N LYS A 675 2.00 -18.80 -18.58
CA LYS A 675 2.77 -19.39 -19.70
C LYS A 675 2.47 -20.87 -19.89
N ASP A 676 2.63 -21.37 -21.12
CA ASP A 676 2.55 -22.81 -21.44
C ASP A 676 3.87 -23.55 -21.13
N ASN A 677 3.94 -24.85 -21.40
CA ASN A 677 5.15 -25.67 -21.22
C ASN A 677 6.35 -25.28 -22.10
N MET A 678 6.16 -24.46 -23.14
CA MET A 678 7.23 -23.91 -23.98
C MET A 678 7.60 -22.48 -23.58
N ASP A 679 7.18 -22.06 -22.38
CA ASP A 679 7.31 -20.70 -21.84
C ASP A 679 6.68 -19.61 -22.73
N LYS A 680 5.76 -20.00 -23.62
CA LYS A 680 5.01 -19.05 -24.44
C LYS A 680 3.88 -18.45 -23.60
N PRO A 681 3.68 -17.12 -23.64
CA PRO A 681 2.59 -16.50 -22.92
C PRO A 681 1.21 -16.89 -23.49
N MET A 682 0.26 -17.12 -22.59
CA MET A 682 -1.12 -17.45 -22.92
C MET A 682 -1.99 -16.19 -23.08
N SER A 683 -3.05 -16.31 -23.89
CA SER A 683 -4.03 -15.26 -24.15
C SER A 683 -4.99 -15.08 -22.98
N SER A 684 -5.57 -13.88 -22.83
CA SER A 684 -6.65 -13.60 -21.89
C SER A 684 -7.82 -14.57 -22.10
N GLY A 685 -8.38 -15.12 -21.02
CA GLY A 685 -9.45 -16.12 -21.13
C GLY A 685 -9.56 -17.07 -19.93
N VAL A 686 -10.55 -17.98 -20.01
CA VAL A 686 -10.82 -18.97 -18.98
C VAL A 686 -9.93 -20.19 -19.14
N TYR A 687 -9.29 -20.59 -18.05
CA TYR A 687 -8.49 -21.80 -17.92
C TYR A 687 -9.06 -22.69 -16.82
N ILE A 688 -8.76 -23.98 -16.89
CA ILE A 688 -9.14 -24.96 -15.87
C ILE A 688 -7.86 -25.59 -15.35
N TYR A 689 -7.67 -25.61 -14.04
CA TYR A 689 -6.59 -26.40 -13.45
C TYR A 689 -7.16 -27.62 -12.72
N THR A 690 -6.44 -28.73 -12.79
CA THR A 690 -6.84 -29.99 -12.19
C THR A 690 -5.72 -30.59 -11.35
N MET A 691 -6.09 -31.09 -10.18
CA MET A 691 -5.22 -31.87 -9.30
C MET A 691 -5.68 -33.33 -9.34
N LYS A 692 -4.80 -34.22 -9.75
CA LYS A 692 -5.03 -35.67 -9.75
C LYS A 692 -4.16 -36.34 -8.71
N ILE A 693 -4.80 -37.17 -7.88
CA ILE A 693 -4.16 -37.98 -6.85
C ILE A 693 -4.80 -39.37 -6.86
N GLY A 694 -4.02 -40.38 -7.24
CA GLY A 694 -4.56 -41.73 -7.50
C GLY A 694 -5.69 -41.71 -8.53
N ASN A 695 -6.89 -42.14 -8.12
CA ASN A 695 -8.10 -42.15 -8.94
C ASN A 695 -8.97 -40.89 -8.80
N ASN A 696 -8.63 -39.99 -7.87
CA ASN A 696 -9.40 -38.77 -7.61
C ASN A 696 -8.90 -37.63 -8.48
N VAL A 697 -9.83 -36.82 -8.99
CA VAL A 697 -9.55 -35.61 -9.78
C VAL A 697 -10.35 -34.45 -9.21
N TYR A 698 -9.66 -33.37 -8.85
CA TYR A 698 -10.23 -32.11 -8.39
C TYR A 698 -9.99 -31.06 -9.47
N SER A 699 -10.94 -30.17 -9.72
CA SER A 699 -10.81 -29.14 -10.75
C SER A 699 -11.40 -27.80 -10.32
N ARG A 700 -10.83 -26.72 -10.84
CA ARG A 700 -11.24 -25.33 -10.61
C ARG A 700 -10.99 -24.51 -11.86
N LYS A 701 -11.72 -23.39 -12.01
CA LYS A 701 -11.62 -22.46 -13.14
C LYS A 701 -10.81 -21.22 -12.73
N MET A 702 -10.12 -20.59 -13.66
CA MET A 702 -9.39 -19.33 -13.45
C MET A 702 -9.49 -18.43 -14.67
N LEU A 703 -9.41 -17.12 -14.48
CA LEU A 703 -9.49 -16.11 -15.53
C LEU A 703 -8.17 -15.35 -15.63
N LEU A 704 -7.45 -15.53 -16.74
CA LEU A 704 -6.27 -14.73 -17.08
C LEU A 704 -6.73 -13.45 -17.78
N ILE A 705 -6.29 -12.31 -17.27
CA ILE A 705 -6.41 -11.01 -17.93
C ILE A 705 -5.01 -10.59 -18.37
N ARG A 706 -4.92 -10.14 -19.60
CA ARG A 706 -3.71 -9.64 -20.23
C ARG A 706 -4.09 -8.57 -21.22
#